data_AF-A0A921ZBE8-F1
#
_entry.id   AF-A0A921ZBE8-F1
#
_cell.length_a   1.000
_cell.length_b   1.000
_cell.length_c   1.000
_cell.angle_alpha   90.00
_cell.angle_beta   90.00
_cell.angle_gamma   90.00
#
_symmetry.space_group_name_H-M   'P 1'
#
loop_
_entity.id
_entity.type
_entity.pdbx_description
1 polymer ?
#
loop_
_entity_poly.entity_id
_entity_poly.type
_entity_poly.pdbx_seq_one_letter_code
_entity_poly.pdbx_strand_id
1 'polypeptide(L)'
;MLEEPEWHGFFWSSLPAAAENESVPLAQSLINAICDLLFCPDFTVVSTKRSGPERAEELSSLDSCEYIWAGGVGFARSAARVAAHEAARAELLRLLLTCFSETVYKPPHHAATHHNKWIAYFTSPENRHALPLFTSLLNTVCSYDPVGLGLPYNHLLFADTLEPLVEVALQILIVTLDHDTSNVVNEESDESLPDNLFINYLSRIHRDEDFQFALRGVTRLLNNPLTQTYLPNSAKKVNLHQELLVLFWKMCDYNKKFMYYVLKSSDVLEVLVPILYHLNDSRADQSRVGLMHIGVFILLLLSGERNLGVRLNKPYAAAVPMDIPVFTGTHADLLVVVFHKIITTGHQRLQPLFDCLLTILVNVSPYLKTLSMVASTKLLHLLEAFSTPWFLFSQPHHHHLVFFLLEMFNNMIQYQFDGNSNLVYTIIRKRAVFHALANLPHEHTAIARSLQAAKGAAFLNTAALHRSRSSESVAETPMEGSRPAQPAEPGTLNATLPETPAIAAMTERESAHPPRASPEPAAAPPASAPAPPGPDTSARLLPRRGGPDGEDAPHNTADDDDDKPRTVAHRDSITVSSGGLRREEGGGEWRPSAEWVASWRSKLPLQTIMRLLQVLVPQVEKICIDKGLTDESEILRFLQHGTLVGLLPVPHPILIRKYQANAGTAAWFRTYLWGVIYIRNVDPPIWYDTDVKLFEIQRV
;
A
#
# COMPACT_ATOMS: atom_id res chain seq x y z
N MET A 1 -30.85 17.24 7.27
CA MET A 1 -31.36 15.92 7.76
C MET A 1 -30.29 15.08 8.44
N LEU A 2 -29.34 14.42 7.76
CA LEU A 2 -28.29 13.62 8.45
C LEU A 2 -27.33 14.46 9.32
N GLU A 3 -27.34 15.78 9.16
CA GLU A 3 -26.61 16.77 9.96
C GLU A 3 -27.34 17.19 11.25
N GLU A 4 -28.65 16.96 11.31
CA GLU A 4 -29.53 17.37 12.42
C GLU A 4 -29.67 16.19 13.40
N PRO A 5 -29.15 16.28 14.64
CA PRO A 5 -29.07 15.13 15.55
C PRO A 5 -30.40 14.46 15.87
N GLU A 6 -31.51 15.20 15.77
CA GLU A 6 -32.88 14.71 16.02
C GLU A 6 -33.25 13.54 15.08
N TRP A 7 -32.75 13.53 13.83
CA TRP A 7 -33.04 12.44 12.88
C TRP A 7 -32.26 11.16 13.17
N HIS A 8 -31.10 11.24 13.86
CA HIS A 8 -30.39 10.03 14.30
C HIS A 8 -31.27 9.20 15.24
N GLY A 9 -31.97 9.86 16.17
CA GLY A 9 -32.96 9.21 17.04
C GLY A 9 -34.17 8.71 16.26
N PHE A 10 -34.74 9.56 15.39
CA PHE A 10 -35.93 9.23 14.60
C PHE A 10 -35.78 7.94 13.78
N PHE A 11 -34.71 7.81 12.99
CA PHE A 11 -34.51 6.66 12.09
C PHE A 11 -34.32 5.32 12.81
N TRP A 12 -33.78 5.34 14.03
CA TRP A 12 -33.44 4.15 14.82
C TRP A 12 -34.41 3.86 15.97
N SER A 13 -35.45 4.69 16.15
CA SER A 13 -36.51 4.49 17.13
C SER A 13 -37.71 3.69 16.58
N SER A 14 -38.37 2.94 17.46
CA SER A 14 -39.65 2.29 17.20
C SER A 14 -40.79 3.31 17.11
N LEU A 15 -41.67 3.18 16.10
CA LEU A 15 -42.75 4.15 15.87
C LEU A 15 -43.88 4.00 16.90
N PRO A 16 -44.38 5.11 17.51
CA PRO A 16 -45.35 5.04 18.63
C PRO A 16 -46.69 4.33 18.36
N ALA A 17 -47.04 4.07 17.09
CA ALA A 17 -48.31 3.45 16.71
C ALA A 17 -48.33 1.92 16.82
N ALA A 18 -47.17 1.27 17.03
CA ALA A 18 -47.04 -0.20 16.98
C ALA A 18 -47.14 -0.88 18.36
N ALA A 19 -48.19 -0.58 19.12
CA ALA A 19 -48.32 -1.03 20.52
C ALA A 19 -48.51 -2.56 20.73
N GLU A 20 -48.67 -3.34 19.66
CA GLU A 20 -48.98 -4.79 19.71
C GLU A 20 -47.99 -5.68 18.94
N ASN A 21 -46.98 -5.12 18.26
CA ASN A 21 -45.89 -5.86 17.60
C ASN A 21 -44.59 -5.06 17.65
N GLU A 22 -43.45 -5.73 17.80
CA GLU A 22 -42.13 -5.09 17.78
C GLU A 22 -41.90 -4.35 16.45
N SER A 23 -41.89 -3.01 16.48
CA SER A 23 -41.71 -2.22 15.26
C SER A 23 -40.24 -2.10 14.89
N VAL A 24 -39.90 -2.76 13.78
CA VAL A 24 -38.64 -2.61 13.05
C VAL A 24 -38.38 -1.12 12.77
N PRO A 25 -37.23 -0.55 13.20
CA PRO A 25 -36.90 0.84 12.93
C PRO A 25 -36.89 1.19 11.45
N LEU A 26 -37.12 2.47 11.14
CA LEU A 26 -37.17 2.97 9.75
C LEU A 26 -35.84 2.73 9.01
N ALA A 27 -34.70 2.84 9.70
CA ALA A 27 -33.39 2.55 9.12
C ALA A 27 -33.22 1.09 8.69
N GLN A 28 -33.65 0.14 9.53
CA GLN A 28 -33.61 -1.29 9.21
C GLN A 28 -34.56 -1.62 8.05
N SER A 29 -35.76 -1.06 8.07
CA SER A 29 -36.74 -1.19 6.99
C SER A 29 -36.20 -0.66 5.65
N LEU A 30 -35.52 0.48 5.66
CA LEU A 30 -34.88 1.08 4.49
C LEU A 30 -33.70 0.24 3.97
N ILE A 31 -32.81 -0.22 4.85
CA ILE A 31 -31.70 -1.11 4.46
C ILE A 31 -32.24 -2.39 3.83
N ASN A 32 -33.22 -3.04 4.45
CA ASN A 32 -33.81 -4.28 3.93
C ASN A 32 -34.47 -4.06 2.57
N ALA A 33 -35.25 -2.99 2.40
CA ALA A 33 -35.84 -2.65 1.10
C ALA A 33 -34.79 -2.41 0.00
N ILE A 34 -33.66 -1.75 0.32
CA ILE A 34 -32.56 -1.56 -0.64
C ILE A 34 -31.85 -2.88 -0.95
N CYS A 35 -31.58 -3.72 0.06
CA CYS A 35 -30.97 -5.03 -0.13
C CYS A 35 -31.86 -5.99 -0.96
N ASP A 36 -33.17 -6.00 -0.72
CA ASP A 36 -34.16 -6.71 -1.54
C ASP A 36 -34.14 -6.21 -2.99
N LEU A 37 -34.13 -4.88 -3.20
CA LEU A 37 -34.05 -4.26 -4.52
C LEU A 37 -32.72 -4.56 -5.25
N LEU A 38 -31.61 -4.73 -4.53
CA LEU A 38 -30.29 -5.07 -5.07
C LEU A 38 -30.17 -6.51 -5.62
N PHE A 39 -31.15 -7.38 -5.35
CA PHE A 39 -31.30 -8.70 -5.97
C PHE A 39 -32.68 -8.93 -6.61
N CYS A 40 -33.45 -7.86 -6.83
CA CYS A 40 -34.79 -7.95 -7.43
C CYS A 40 -34.71 -8.42 -8.89
N PRO A 41 -35.33 -9.56 -9.24
CA PRO A 41 -35.35 -10.07 -10.61
C PRO A 41 -35.96 -9.08 -11.60
N ASP A 42 -35.34 -8.98 -12.76
CA ASP A 42 -35.68 -8.12 -13.90
C ASP A 42 -35.70 -6.60 -13.59
N PHE A 43 -35.14 -6.20 -12.43
CA PHE A 43 -34.78 -4.82 -12.08
C PHE A 43 -33.27 -4.66 -11.88
N THR A 44 -32.64 -5.52 -11.07
CA THR A 44 -31.18 -5.49 -10.79
C THR A 44 -30.48 -6.82 -11.07
N VAL A 45 -31.19 -7.93 -11.24
CA VAL A 45 -30.63 -9.23 -11.62
C VAL A 45 -31.48 -9.90 -12.69
N VAL A 46 -30.91 -10.79 -13.50
CA VAL A 46 -31.68 -11.48 -14.55
C VAL A 46 -32.44 -12.65 -13.93
N SER A 47 -33.76 -12.72 -14.13
CA SER A 47 -34.58 -13.82 -13.60
C SER A 47 -34.10 -15.19 -14.12
N THR A 48 -33.99 -16.17 -13.21
CA THR A 48 -33.58 -17.54 -13.54
C THR A 48 -34.75 -18.43 -13.97
N LYS A 49 -35.99 -18.04 -13.64
CA LYS A 49 -37.18 -18.87 -13.87
C LYS A 49 -37.85 -18.53 -15.21
N ARG A 50 -38.01 -19.54 -16.07
CA ARG A 50 -38.67 -19.39 -17.37
C ARG A 50 -40.18 -19.18 -17.21
N SER A 51 -40.66 -17.98 -17.57
CA SER A 51 -41.97 -17.73 -18.19
C SER A 51 -43.15 -18.58 -17.69
N GLY A 52 -43.38 -18.55 -16.37
CA GLY A 52 -44.66 -18.94 -15.79
C GLY A 52 -45.71 -17.82 -15.91
N PRO A 53 -46.97 -18.06 -15.50
CA PRO A 53 -47.98 -17.00 -15.44
C PRO A 53 -47.55 -15.87 -14.49
N GLU A 54 -47.93 -14.65 -14.82
CA GLU A 54 -47.43 -13.38 -14.26
C GLU A 54 -47.66 -13.23 -12.74
N ARG A 55 -46.77 -13.79 -11.94
CA ARG A 55 -46.70 -13.58 -10.50
C ARG A 55 -45.25 -13.25 -10.13
N ALA A 56 -45.02 -11.99 -9.77
CA ALA A 56 -43.71 -11.52 -9.31
C ALA A 56 -43.21 -12.37 -8.14
N GLU A 57 -41.89 -12.60 -8.08
CA GLU A 57 -41.31 -13.39 -6.99
C GLU A 57 -41.44 -12.61 -5.67
N GLU A 58 -41.92 -13.28 -4.62
CA GLU A 58 -41.98 -12.67 -3.29
C GLU A 58 -40.54 -12.48 -2.79
N LEU A 59 -40.04 -11.24 -2.80
CA LEU A 59 -38.64 -10.90 -2.51
C LEU A 59 -38.17 -11.44 -1.15
N SER A 60 -39.06 -11.50 -0.17
CA SER A 60 -38.87 -12.13 1.15
C SER A 60 -38.48 -13.61 1.10
N SER A 61 -38.76 -14.32 0.01
CA SER A 61 -38.44 -15.73 -0.22
C SER A 61 -37.20 -15.97 -1.11
N LEU A 62 -36.61 -14.90 -1.66
CA LEU A 62 -35.49 -14.98 -2.60
C LEU A 62 -34.18 -15.46 -1.94
N ASP A 63 -33.54 -16.51 -2.47
CA ASP A 63 -32.14 -16.81 -2.17
C ASP A 63 -31.22 -15.96 -3.06
N SER A 64 -30.70 -14.87 -2.50
CA SER A 64 -29.77 -13.96 -3.19
C SER A 64 -28.42 -14.60 -3.52
N CYS A 65 -28.09 -15.79 -3.00
CA CYS A 65 -26.88 -16.52 -3.36
C CYS A 65 -26.92 -17.06 -4.80
N GLU A 66 -28.12 -17.29 -5.38
CA GLU A 66 -28.25 -17.63 -6.81
C GLU A 66 -27.94 -16.43 -7.73
N TYR A 67 -28.05 -15.21 -7.20
CA TYR A 67 -28.10 -13.95 -7.95
C TYR A 67 -26.85 -13.06 -7.78
N ILE A 68 -25.74 -13.62 -7.29
CA ILE A 68 -24.45 -12.92 -7.12
C ILE A 68 -24.00 -12.32 -8.46
N TRP A 69 -23.69 -11.01 -8.46
CA TRP A 69 -23.63 -10.21 -9.68
C TRP A 69 -22.49 -10.56 -10.64
N ALA A 70 -21.37 -11.06 -10.12
CA ALA A 70 -20.14 -11.34 -10.87
C ALA A 70 -19.40 -12.56 -10.31
N GLY A 71 -18.77 -13.33 -11.21
CA GLY A 71 -17.94 -14.48 -10.84
C GLY A 71 -16.57 -14.06 -10.31
N GLY A 72 -16.02 -14.87 -9.41
CA GLY A 72 -14.77 -14.59 -8.70
C GLY A 72 -14.63 -15.43 -7.43
N VAL A 73 -14.31 -14.76 -6.31
CA VAL A 73 -14.29 -15.37 -4.98
C VAL A 73 -15.64 -16.00 -4.67
N GLY A 74 -15.67 -17.23 -4.16
CA GLY A 74 -16.87 -17.91 -3.65
C GLY A 74 -17.94 -18.29 -4.68
N PHE A 75 -17.92 -17.73 -5.90
CA PHE A 75 -18.96 -17.90 -6.90
C PHE A 75 -18.38 -17.96 -8.32
N ALA A 76 -18.52 -19.10 -8.99
CA ALA A 76 -17.84 -19.35 -10.28
C ALA A 76 -18.58 -18.83 -11.52
N ARG A 77 -19.85 -18.42 -11.40
CA ARG A 77 -20.70 -18.03 -12.53
C ARG A 77 -20.74 -16.51 -12.65
N SER A 78 -20.85 -15.99 -13.87
CA SER A 78 -21.23 -14.60 -14.13
C SER A 78 -22.56 -14.60 -14.89
N ALA A 79 -23.49 -13.73 -14.48
CA ALA A 79 -24.73 -13.51 -15.23
C ALA A 79 -24.47 -12.74 -16.54
N ALA A 80 -25.45 -12.69 -17.43
CA ALA A 80 -25.41 -11.77 -18.55
C ALA A 80 -25.45 -10.32 -18.03
N ARG A 81 -24.56 -9.46 -18.54
CA ARG A 81 -24.53 -8.04 -18.20
C ARG A 81 -25.69 -7.31 -18.87
N VAL A 82 -26.36 -6.44 -18.12
CA VAL A 82 -27.51 -5.63 -18.56
C VAL A 82 -27.31 -4.23 -18.01
N ALA A 83 -27.09 -3.25 -18.90
CA ALA A 83 -26.74 -1.87 -18.52
C ALA A 83 -27.76 -1.21 -17.58
N ALA A 84 -29.06 -1.49 -17.77
CA ALA A 84 -30.12 -0.99 -16.89
C ALA A 84 -30.00 -1.54 -15.46
N HIS A 85 -29.63 -2.82 -15.31
CA HIS A 85 -29.40 -3.43 -14.00
C HIS A 85 -28.12 -2.89 -13.35
N GLU A 86 -27.07 -2.65 -14.13
CA GLU A 86 -25.82 -2.04 -13.66
C GLU A 86 -26.05 -0.62 -13.12
N ALA A 87 -26.83 0.20 -13.84
CA ALA A 87 -27.24 1.53 -13.40
C ALA A 87 -28.15 1.49 -12.16
N ALA A 88 -29.17 0.62 -12.13
CA ALA A 88 -30.08 0.49 -10.99
C ALA A 88 -29.34 0.08 -9.70
N ARG A 89 -28.38 -0.87 -9.79
CA ARG A 89 -27.49 -1.20 -8.66
C ARG A 89 -26.65 0.00 -8.23
N ALA A 90 -26.10 0.77 -9.17
CA ALA A 90 -25.25 1.91 -8.83
C ALA A 90 -26.03 2.97 -8.02
N GLU A 91 -27.25 3.31 -8.40
CA GLU A 91 -28.10 4.25 -7.63
C GLU A 91 -28.50 3.72 -6.24
N LEU A 92 -28.84 2.43 -6.14
CA LEU A 92 -29.12 1.79 -4.84
C LEU A 92 -27.89 1.78 -3.92
N LEU A 93 -26.69 1.57 -4.46
CA LEU A 93 -25.44 1.68 -3.71
C LEU A 93 -25.10 3.14 -3.35
N ARG A 94 -25.42 4.13 -4.19
CA ARG A 94 -25.29 5.56 -3.85
C ARG A 94 -26.18 5.92 -2.67
N LEU A 95 -27.42 5.44 -2.63
CA LEU A 95 -28.34 5.64 -1.52
C LEU A 95 -27.81 5.03 -0.21
N LEU A 96 -27.24 3.82 -0.24
CA LEU A 96 -26.55 3.24 0.93
C LEU A 96 -25.34 4.08 1.36
N LEU A 97 -24.56 4.61 0.41
CA LEU A 97 -23.41 5.46 0.71
C LEU A 97 -23.85 6.77 1.40
N THR A 98 -25.00 7.33 1.03
CA THR A 98 -25.64 8.44 1.75
C THR A 98 -25.99 8.05 3.18
N CYS A 99 -26.66 6.91 3.40
CA CYS A 99 -26.95 6.39 4.74
C CYS A 99 -25.69 6.19 5.59
N PHE A 100 -24.61 5.66 5.00
CA PHE A 100 -23.34 5.43 5.68
C PHE A 100 -22.56 6.73 5.95
N SER A 101 -22.91 7.86 5.32
CA SER A 101 -22.17 9.13 5.43
C SER A 101 -22.28 9.85 6.78
N GLU A 102 -22.97 9.28 7.78
CA GLU A 102 -23.16 9.85 9.12
C GLU A 102 -21.85 10.36 9.77
N THR A 103 -20.71 9.72 9.49
CA THR A 103 -19.38 10.13 9.96
C THR A 103 -18.91 11.47 9.40
N VAL A 104 -19.31 11.84 8.18
CA VAL A 104 -18.88 13.06 7.48
C VAL A 104 -19.31 14.33 8.23
N TYR A 105 -20.46 14.28 8.90
CA TYR A 105 -21.05 15.41 9.62
C TYR A 105 -20.53 15.55 11.07
N LYS A 106 -19.63 14.66 11.53
CA LYS A 106 -19.16 14.63 12.92
C LYS A 106 -17.74 15.20 13.06
N PRO A 107 -17.44 15.99 14.11
CA PRO A 107 -16.09 16.48 14.37
C PRO A 107 -15.07 15.32 14.46
N PRO A 108 -13.82 15.47 13.98
CA PRO A 108 -12.86 14.36 13.86
C PRO A 108 -12.60 13.55 15.14
N HIS A 109 -12.75 14.16 16.33
CA HIS A 109 -12.61 13.48 17.61
C HIS A 109 -13.78 12.54 17.92
N HIS A 110 -15.02 12.93 17.58
CA HIS A 110 -16.19 12.03 17.67
C HIS A 110 -16.26 11.06 16.49
N ALA A 111 -15.84 11.46 15.28
CA ALA A 111 -15.82 10.59 14.11
C ALA A 111 -14.92 9.34 14.27
N ALA A 112 -13.91 9.42 15.14
CA ALA A 112 -13.04 8.31 15.51
C ALA A 112 -13.77 7.22 16.31
N THR A 113 -14.54 7.61 17.33
CA THR A 113 -15.29 6.70 18.22
C THR A 113 -16.71 6.41 17.75
N HIS A 114 -17.26 7.20 16.82
CA HIS A 114 -18.67 7.09 16.41
C HIS A 114 -19.03 5.71 15.83
N HIS A 115 -20.06 5.11 16.40
CA HIS A 115 -20.62 3.84 15.98
C HIS A 115 -21.75 4.03 14.96
N ASN A 116 -21.46 3.76 13.68
CA ASN A 116 -22.40 3.94 12.58
C ASN A 116 -23.40 2.77 12.52
N LYS A 117 -24.59 2.96 13.11
CA LYS A 117 -25.64 1.93 13.18
C LYS A 117 -26.10 1.42 11.80
N TRP A 118 -26.02 2.25 10.75
CA TRP A 118 -26.35 1.84 9.37
C TRP A 118 -25.37 0.80 8.84
N ILE A 119 -24.07 1.01 9.02
CA ILE A 119 -23.03 0.04 8.62
C ILE A 119 -23.11 -1.21 9.49
N ALA A 120 -23.33 -1.05 10.80
CA ALA A 120 -23.49 -2.18 11.72
C ALA A 120 -24.62 -3.12 11.26
N TYR A 121 -25.84 -2.62 11.05
CA TYR A 121 -26.97 -3.44 10.58
C TYR A 121 -26.78 -3.97 9.16
N PHE A 122 -26.21 -3.18 8.24
CA PHE A 122 -25.94 -3.66 6.88
C PHE A 122 -24.94 -4.82 6.83
N THR A 123 -24.01 -4.90 7.79
CA THR A 123 -22.98 -5.95 7.87
C THR A 123 -23.27 -7.03 8.91
N SER A 124 -24.43 -7.01 9.59
CA SER A 124 -24.75 -7.95 10.68
C SER A 124 -25.47 -9.22 10.20
N PRO A 125 -25.62 -10.26 11.06
CA PRO A 125 -26.34 -11.50 10.73
C PRO A 125 -27.81 -11.31 10.38
N GLU A 126 -28.44 -10.22 10.83
CA GLU A 126 -29.84 -9.92 10.57
C GLU A 126 -30.08 -9.51 9.11
N ASN A 127 -29.06 -8.97 8.42
CA ASN A 127 -29.12 -8.76 6.97
C ASN A 127 -28.87 -10.08 6.23
N ARG A 128 -29.95 -10.77 5.86
CA ARG A 128 -29.92 -12.02 5.06
C ARG A 128 -29.11 -11.92 3.75
N HIS A 129 -28.87 -10.72 3.23
CA HIS A 129 -28.12 -10.49 2.00
C HIS A 129 -26.61 -10.26 2.22
N ALA A 130 -26.10 -10.23 3.45
CA ALA A 130 -24.72 -9.82 3.75
C ALA A 130 -23.66 -10.61 2.95
N LEU A 131 -23.79 -11.93 2.85
CA LEU A 131 -22.86 -12.78 2.08
C LEU A 131 -22.92 -12.53 0.56
N PRO A 132 -24.08 -12.60 -0.12
CA PRO A 132 -24.15 -12.30 -1.55
C PRO A 132 -23.83 -10.85 -1.89
N LEU A 133 -24.07 -9.88 -0.99
CA LEU A 133 -23.62 -8.48 -1.14
C LEU A 133 -22.09 -8.40 -1.12
N PHE A 134 -21.44 -8.85 -0.04
CA PHE A 134 -19.98 -8.87 0.08
C PHE A 134 -19.31 -9.51 -1.15
N THR A 135 -19.83 -10.68 -1.56
CA THR A 135 -19.32 -11.45 -2.69
C THR A 135 -19.52 -10.71 -4.01
N SER A 136 -20.69 -10.12 -4.24
CA SER A 136 -21.00 -9.36 -5.45
C SER A 136 -20.17 -8.08 -5.57
N LEU A 137 -20.00 -7.33 -4.48
CA LEU A 137 -19.17 -6.11 -4.43
C LEU A 137 -17.71 -6.44 -4.76
N LEU A 138 -17.12 -7.40 -4.05
CA LEU A 138 -15.73 -7.82 -4.24
C LEU A 138 -15.49 -8.36 -5.66
N ASN A 139 -16.37 -9.22 -6.17
CA ASN A 139 -16.21 -9.79 -7.51
C ASN A 139 -16.44 -8.76 -8.61
N THR A 140 -17.34 -7.79 -8.42
CA THR A 140 -17.56 -6.70 -9.39
C THR A 140 -16.28 -5.85 -9.54
N VAL A 141 -15.66 -5.45 -8.43
CA VAL A 141 -14.38 -4.72 -8.44
C VAL A 141 -13.25 -5.57 -9.03
N CYS A 142 -13.05 -6.79 -8.55
CA CYS A 142 -11.91 -7.61 -8.95
C CYS A 142 -12.03 -8.21 -10.37
N SER A 143 -13.23 -8.26 -10.96
CA SER A 143 -13.43 -8.69 -12.36
C SER A 143 -13.39 -7.55 -13.39
N TYR A 144 -13.58 -6.28 -12.98
CA TYR A 144 -13.63 -5.13 -13.89
C TYR A 144 -12.36 -4.95 -14.74
N ASP A 145 -12.52 -4.96 -16.07
CA ASP A 145 -11.45 -4.71 -17.02
C ASP A 145 -11.77 -3.46 -17.87
N PRO A 146 -11.12 -2.31 -17.61
CA PRO A 146 -11.33 -1.07 -18.36
C PRO A 146 -10.74 -1.07 -19.78
N VAL A 147 -9.93 -2.09 -20.13
CA VAL A 147 -9.30 -2.23 -21.45
C VAL A 147 -10.11 -3.18 -22.34
N GLY A 148 -10.78 -4.18 -21.75
CA GLY A 148 -11.73 -5.05 -22.44
C GLY A 148 -11.10 -5.83 -23.59
N LEU A 149 -11.50 -5.52 -24.83
CA LEU A 149 -10.97 -6.19 -26.03
C LEU A 149 -9.52 -5.80 -26.40
N GLY A 150 -8.91 -4.84 -25.70
CA GLY A 150 -7.53 -4.38 -25.99
C GLY A 150 -7.37 -3.56 -27.27
N LEU A 151 -8.48 -3.22 -27.94
CA LEU A 151 -8.47 -2.42 -29.16
C LEU A 151 -8.25 -0.93 -28.86
N PRO A 152 -7.35 -0.22 -29.58
CA PRO A 152 -7.21 1.23 -29.50
C PRO A 152 -8.56 1.96 -29.65
N TYR A 153 -8.79 2.95 -28.79
CA TYR A 153 -9.97 3.83 -28.79
C TYR A 153 -11.33 3.13 -28.59
N ASN A 154 -11.36 1.86 -28.18
CA ASN A 154 -12.60 1.10 -27.91
C ASN A 154 -13.56 1.82 -26.96
N HIS A 155 -13.02 2.50 -25.94
CA HIS A 155 -13.76 3.28 -24.95
C HIS A 155 -14.36 4.61 -25.46
N LEU A 156 -14.04 5.01 -26.69
CA LEU A 156 -14.69 6.13 -27.38
C LEU A 156 -15.84 5.67 -28.30
N LEU A 157 -15.89 4.38 -28.63
CA LEU A 157 -16.91 3.76 -29.49
C LEU A 157 -18.02 3.08 -28.67
N PHE A 158 -17.68 2.58 -27.49
CA PHE A 158 -18.60 1.88 -26.59
C PHE A 158 -18.56 2.50 -25.20
N ALA A 159 -19.73 2.90 -24.69
CA ALA A 159 -19.88 3.36 -23.31
C ALA A 159 -19.65 2.21 -22.32
N ASP A 160 -18.91 2.48 -21.26
CA ASP A 160 -18.66 1.53 -20.18
C ASP A 160 -19.73 1.70 -19.09
N THR A 161 -20.74 0.83 -19.12
CA THR A 161 -21.87 0.86 -18.18
C THR A 161 -21.55 0.23 -16.82
N LEU A 162 -20.40 -0.46 -16.72
CA LEU A 162 -19.99 -1.17 -15.52
C LEU A 162 -19.12 -0.29 -14.60
N GLU A 163 -18.33 0.64 -15.16
CA GLU A 163 -17.48 1.53 -14.35
C GLU A 163 -18.22 2.26 -13.22
N PRO A 164 -19.38 2.92 -13.43
CA PRO A 164 -20.06 3.65 -12.36
C PRO A 164 -20.51 2.73 -11.21
N LEU A 165 -20.87 1.48 -11.52
CA LEU A 165 -21.17 0.47 -10.51
C LEU A 165 -19.91 0.04 -9.76
N VAL A 166 -18.78 -0.12 -10.46
CA VAL A 166 -17.49 -0.49 -9.84
C VAL A 166 -16.97 0.61 -8.91
N GLU A 167 -17.12 1.88 -9.27
CA GLU A 167 -16.70 3.00 -8.41
C GLU A 167 -17.44 2.95 -7.06
N VAL A 168 -18.77 2.89 -7.08
CA VAL A 168 -19.59 2.91 -5.86
C VAL A 168 -19.51 1.57 -5.11
N ALA A 169 -19.39 0.42 -5.80
CA ALA A 169 -19.18 -0.88 -5.17
C ALA A 169 -17.85 -0.94 -4.40
N LEU A 170 -16.77 -0.36 -4.96
CA LEU A 170 -15.49 -0.22 -4.27
C LEU A 170 -15.64 0.67 -3.03
N GLN A 171 -16.33 1.81 -3.14
CA GLN A 171 -16.56 2.75 -2.04
C GLN A 171 -17.38 2.13 -0.89
N ILE A 172 -18.46 1.41 -1.19
CA ILE A 172 -19.25 0.66 -0.20
C ILE A 172 -18.39 -0.42 0.49
N LEU A 173 -17.58 -1.16 -0.27
CA LEU A 173 -16.72 -2.20 0.28
C LEU A 173 -15.66 -1.64 1.24
N ILE A 174 -15.02 -0.51 0.92
CA ILE A 174 -14.00 0.10 1.79
C ILE A 174 -14.60 0.82 3.01
N VAL A 175 -15.81 1.40 2.90
CA VAL A 175 -16.54 2.00 4.04
C VAL A 175 -17.00 0.93 5.02
N THR A 176 -17.59 -0.17 4.53
CA THR A 176 -18.01 -1.30 5.37
C THR A 176 -16.80 -1.99 6.04
N LEU A 177 -15.66 -2.08 5.36
CA LEU A 177 -14.39 -2.54 5.94
C LEU A 177 -13.66 -1.51 6.83
N ASP A 178 -14.19 -0.30 7.03
CA ASP A 178 -13.67 0.64 8.06
C ASP A 178 -14.44 0.60 9.38
N HIS A 179 -15.58 -0.07 9.40
CA HIS A 179 -16.40 -0.21 10.59
C HIS A 179 -16.08 -1.49 11.38
N ASP A 180 -14.86 -1.55 11.93
CA ASP A 180 -14.45 -2.60 12.87
C ASP A 180 -15.04 -2.33 14.26
N THR A 181 -16.04 -3.12 14.64
CA THR A 181 -16.71 -3.06 15.95
C THR A 181 -15.93 -3.79 17.06
N SER A 182 -14.91 -4.60 16.74
CA SER A 182 -14.31 -5.55 17.69
C SER A 182 -13.33 -4.94 18.72
N ASN A 183 -12.96 -3.66 18.56
CA ASN A 183 -11.86 -3.04 19.30
C ASN A 183 -12.25 -1.79 20.13
N VAL A 184 -13.55 -1.44 20.20
CA VAL A 184 -14.04 -0.26 20.94
C VAL A 184 -15.21 -0.64 21.84
N VAL A 185 -15.00 -0.60 23.16
CA VAL A 185 -16.09 -0.61 24.14
C VAL A 185 -16.72 0.78 24.11
N ASN A 186 -18.03 0.86 23.91
CA ASN A 186 -18.73 2.14 23.86
C ASN A 186 -18.99 2.65 25.29
N GLU A 187 -18.22 3.64 25.74
CA GLU A 187 -18.38 4.25 27.07
C GLU A 187 -19.71 5.01 27.25
N GLU A 188 -20.45 5.28 26.16
CA GLU A 188 -21.71 6.05 26.17
C GLU A 188 -22.99 5.18 26.00
N SER A 189 -22.89 3.86 25.79
CA SER A 189 -24.09 2.99 25.75
C SER A 189 -23.80 1.50 26.02
N ASP A 190 -24.64 0.85 26.84
CA ASP A 190 -24.61 -0.60 27.11
C ASP A 190 -24.95 -1.50 25.90
N GLU A 191 -25.30 -0.94 24.73
CA GLU A 191 -25.60 -1.71 23.52
C GLU A 191 -24.33 -2.29 22.88
N SER A 192 -24.06 -3.59 23.11
CA SER A 192 -23.08 -4.35 22.33
C SER A 192 -23.55 -4.50 20.87
N LEU A 193 -22.80 -3.90 19.94
CA LEU A 193 -23.07 -3.95 18.51
C LEU A 193 -22.66 -5.30 17.89
N PRO A 194 -23.30 -5.73 16.79
CA PRO A 194 -22.99 -7.00 16.14
C PRO A 194 -21.60 -7.02 15.48
N ASP A 195 -21.07 -8.23 15.31
CA ASP A 195 -19.87 -8.50 14.51
C ASP A 195 -20.08 -8.11 13.05
N ASN A 196 -19.15 -7.33 12.49
CA ASN A 196 -19.13 -6.98 11.07
C ASN A 196 -18.78 -8.23 10.21
N LEU A 197 -19.79 -8.79 9.54
CA LEU A 197 -19.63 -10.00 8.73
C LEU A 197 -18.78 -9.78 7.48
N PHE A 198 -18.66 -8.56 6.95
CA PHE A 198 -17.81 -8.30 5.77
C PHE A 198 -16.33 -8.46 6.13
N ILE A 199 -15.91 -7.96 7.29
CA ILE A 199 -14.57 -8.20 7.85
C ILE A 199 -14.38 -9.71 8.12
N ASN A 200 -15.40 -10.36 8.69
CA ASN A 200 -15.38 -11.79 9.00
C ASN A 200 -15.19 -12.65 7.73
N TYR A 201 -15.98 -12.42 6.67
CA TYR A 201 -15.87 -13.10 5.37
C TYR A 201 -14.51 -12.84 4.72
N LEU A 202 -14.04 -11.59 4.68
CA LEU A 202 -12.72 -11.23 4.15
C LEU A 202 -11.58 -11.99 4.86
N SER A 203 -11.63 -12.10 6.19
CA SER A 203 -10.63 -12.86 6.96
C SER A 203 -10.65 -14.37 6.68
N ARG A 204 -11.80 -14.91 6.24
CA ARG A 204 -12.01 -16.35 5.99
C ARG A 204 -11.63 -16.81 4.58
N ILE A 205 -11.47 -15.90 3.61
CA ILE A 205 -10.93 -16.25 2.27
C ILE A 205 -9.57 -16.94 2.45
N HIS A 206 -9.35 -18.06 1.76
CA HIS A 206 -8.18 -18.92 1.99
C HIS A 206 -7.73 -19.78 0.80
N ARG A 207 -8.44 -19.76 -0.34
CA ARG A 207 -8.05 -20.54 -1.53
C ARG A 207 -7.04 -19.74 -2.34
N ASP A 208 -5.95 -20.36 -2.78
CA ASP A 208 -4.94 -19.72 -3.63
C ASP A 208 -5.55 -19.15 -4.95
N GLU A 209 -6.62 -19.75 -5.46
CA GLU A 209 -7.41 -19.25 -6.60
C GLU A 209 -8.12 -17.92 -6.30
N ASP A 210 -8.82 -17.84 -5.17
CA ASP A 210 -9.58 -16.65 -4.74
C ASP A 210 -8.62 -15.47 -4.51
N PHE A 211 -7.47 -15.76 -3.88
CA PHE A 211 -6.40 -14.78 -3.68
C PHE A 211 -5.79 -14.32 -5.01
N GLN A 212 -5.56 -15.21 -5.97
CA GLN A 212 -5.03 -14.83 -7.29
C GLN A 212 -6.02 -13.98 -8.07
N PHE A 213 -7.32 -14.31 -8.02
CA PHE A 213 -8.37 -13.50 -8.65
C PHE A 213 -8.40 -12.08 -8.06
N ALA A 214 -8.44 -11.96 -6.73
CA ALA A 214 -8.53 -10.66 -6.08
C ALA A 214 -7.25 -9.81 -6.28
N LEU A 215 -6.06 -10.42 -6.12
CA LEU A 215 -4.79 -9.76 -6.38
C LEU A 215 -4.68 -9.28 -7.83
N ARG A 216 -5.01 -10.13 -8.81
CA ARG A 216 -4.98 -9.77 -10.24
C ARG A 216 -5.97 -8.68 -10.61
N GLY A 217 -7.12 -8.63 -9.93
CA GLY A 217 -8.08 -7.53 -10.06
C GLY A 217 -7.47 -6.19 -9.62
N VAL A 218 -6.92 -6.17 -8.41
CA VAL A 218 -6.30 -4.97 -7.83
C VAL A 218 -5.06 -4.53 -8.63
N THR A 219 -4.16 -5.45 -9.03
CA THR A 219 -2.98 -5.08 -9.84
C THR A 219 -3.36 -4.58 -11.23
N ARG A 220 -4.36 -5.17 -11.90
CA ARG A 220 -4.85 -4.69 -13.21
C ARG A 220 -5.31 -3.24 -13.12
N LEU A 221 -6.12 -2.90 -12.12
CA LEU A 221 -6.67 -1.56 -11.97
C LEU A 221 -5.62 -0.55 -11.49
N LEU A 222 -4.69 -0.93 -10.61
CA LEU A 222 -3.58 -0.05 -10.18
C LEU A 222 -2.56 0.22 -11.31
N ASN A 223 -2.31 -0.72 -12.22
CA ASN A 223 -1.37 -0.52 -13.33
C ASN A 223 -2.02 0.09 -14.60
N ASN A 224 -3.35 0.17 -14.67
CA ASN A 224 -4.05 0.73 -15.82
C ASN A 224 -3.61 2.18 -16.15
N PRO A 225 -3.53 3.14 -15.20
CA PRO A 225 -3.10 4.51 -15.49
C PRO A 225 -1.62 4.61 -15.93
N LEU A 226 -0.78 3.67 -15.50
CA LEU A 226 0.66 3.60 -15.80
C LEU A 226 0.94 3.03 -17.20
N THR A 227 -0.01 2.28 -17.77
CA THR A 227 0.18 1.57 -19.03
C THR A 227 0.41 2.55 -20.19
N GLN A 228 1.59 2.47 -20.81
CA GLN A 228 1.90 3.24 -22.02
C GLN A 228 1.43 2.48 -23.26
N THR A 229 0.99 3.25 -24.26
CA THR A 229 0.61 2.78 -25.60
C THR A 229 1.23 3.70 -26.63
N TYR A 230 1.57 3.19 -27.82
CA TYR A 230 2.15 3.98 -28.91
C TYR A 230 1.22 5.08 -29.44
N LEU A 231 -0.09 4.90 -29.27
CA LEU A 231 -1.13 5.82 -29.73
C LEU A 231 -1.65 6.66 -28.54
N PRO A 232 -1.61 7.99 -28.59
CA PRO A 232 -2.01 8.85 -27.48
C PRO A 232 -3.49 8.66 -27.16
N ASN A 233 -3.82 8.58 -25.87
CA ASN A 233 -5.18 8.35 -25.33
C ASN A 233 -5.90 7.12 -25.91
N SER A 234 -5.17 6.12 -26.42
CA SER A 234 -5.76 4.94 -27.05
C SER A 234 -6.36 3.93 -26.05
N ALA A 235 -5.87 3.91 -24.81
CA ALA A 235 -6.38 3.09 -23.72
C ALA A 235 -7.13 3.94 -22.68
N LYS A 236 -8.25 3.41 -22.17
CA LYS A 236 -9.02 4.02 -21.07
C LYS A 236 -8.16 4.08 -19.81
N LYS A 237 -8.25 5.17 -19.03
CA LYS A 237 -7.60 5.30 -17.73
C LYS A 237 -8.63 5.51 -16.62
N VAL A 238 -8.54 4.71 -15.56
CA VAL A 238 -9.48 4.74 -14.42
C VAL A 238 -8.87 5.47 -13.22
N ASN A 239 -9.67 6.24 -12.49
CA ASN A 239 -9.18 7.12 -11.42
C ASN A 239 -9.42 6.57 -10.00
N LEU A 240 -9.43 5.24 -9.85
CA LEU A 240 -9.79 4.50 -8.63
C LEU A 240 -8.60 4.19 -7.68
N HIS A 241 -7.43 4.76 -7.93
CA HIS A 241 -6.17 4.32 -7.30
C HIS A 241 -6.11 4.59 -5.79
N GLN A 242 -6.79 5.61 -5.26
CA GLN A 242 -6.79 5.89 -3.82
C GLN A 242 -7.64 4.85 -3.07
N GLU A 243 -8.83 4.59 -3.62
CA GLU A 243 -9.82 3.64 -3.14
C GLU A 243 -9.28 2.19 -3.22
N LEU A 244 -8.54 1.85 -4.28
CA LEU A 244 -7.89 0.54 -4.44
C LEU A 244 -6.74 0.31 -3.47
N LEU A 245 -5.97 1.34 -3.11
CA LEU A 245 -4.93 1.24 -2.09
C LEU A 245 -5.53 1.03 -0.70
N VAL A 246 -6.64 1.72 -0.39
CA VAL A 246 -7.44 1.49 0.82
C VAL A 246 -7.96 0.04 0.87
N LEU A 247 -8.52 -0.49 -0.24
CA LEU A 247 -8.97 -1.89 -0.30
C LEU A 247 -7.81 -2.87 -0.09
N PHE A 248 -6.69 -2.69 -0.80
CA PHE A 248 -5.51 -3.54 -0.69
C PHE A 248 -4.95 -3.57 0.75
N TRP A 249 -4.90 -2.40 1.41
CA TRP A 249 -4.55 -2.29 2.82
C TRP A 249 -5.47 -3.15 3.70
N LYS A 250 -6.80 -2.97 3.60
CA LYS A 250 -7.79 -3.71 4.41
C LYS A 250 -7.74 -5.22 4.13
N MET A 251 -7.48 -5.64 2.88
CA MET A 251 -7.26 -7.05 2.53
C MET A 251 -6.02 -7.64 3.21
N CYS A 252 -4.87 -6.95 3.17
CA CYS A 252 -3.65 -7.41 3.84
C CYS A 252 -3.75 -7.34 5.37
N ASP A 253 -4.53 -6.40 5.92
CA ASP A 253 -4.65 -6.26 7.37
C ASP A 253 -5.58 -7.31 7.98
N TYR A 254 -6.83 -7.43 7.51
CA TYR A 254 -7.78 -8.42 8.04
C TYR A 254 -7.50 -9.86 7.59
N ASN A 255 -6.82 -10.07 6.46
CA ASN A 255 -6.46 -11.41 5.98
C ASN A 255 -4.93 -11.58 5.86
N LYS A 256 -4.30 -12.01 6.97
CA LYS A 256 -2.87 -12.32 6.97
C LYS A 256 -2.49 -13.46 6.01
N LYS A 257 -3.41 -14.38 5.67
CA LYS A 257 -3.15 -15.42 4.65
C LYS A 257 -3.00 -14.79 3.26
N PHE A 258 -3.86 -13.82 2.91
CA PHE A 258 -3.70 -13.02 1.68
C PHE A 258 -2.39 -12.23 1.69
N MET A 259 -2.04 -11.56 2.80
CA MET A 259 -0.75 -10.87 2.94
C MET A 259 0.44 -11.81 2.67
N TYR A 260 0.45 -13.01 3.27
CA TYR A 260 1.49 -14.01 3.01
C TYR A 260 1.44 -14.56 1.57
N TYR A 261 0.27 -14.67 0.95
CA TYR A 261 0.10 -15.06 -0.45
C TYR A 261 0.74 -14.04 -1.41
N VAL A 262 0.44 -12.74 -1.26
CA VAL A 262 1.06 -11.66 -2.05
C VAL A 262 2.59 -11.71 -1.96
N LEU A 263 3.12 -12.04 -0.77
CA LEU A 263 4.55 -12.16 -0.49
C LEU A 263 5.18 -13.54 -0.85
N LYS A 264 4.38 -14.54 -1.24
CA LYS A 264 4.81 -15.90 -1.63
C LYS A 264 5.42 -15.93 -3.04
N SER A 265 4.95 -15.06 -3.92
CA SER A 265 5.36 -14.94 -5.32
C SER A 265 6.20 -13.68 -5.55
N SER A 266 6.33 -13.22 -6.81
CA SER A 266 6.92 -11.90 -7.10
C SER A 266 5.86 -10.83 -7.34
N ASP A 267 4.59 -11.15 -7.14
CA ASP A 267 3.49 -10.40 -7.74
C ASP A 267 3.16 -9.19 -6.84
N VAL A 268 3.65 -9.19 -5.59
CA VAL A 268 3.90 -7.99 -4.78
C VAL A 268 4.66 -6.88 -5.52
N LEU A 269 5.51 -7.21 -6.49
CA LEU A 269 6.23 -6.20 -7.28
C LEU A 269 5.30 -5.47 -8.27
N GLU A 270 4.26 -6.15 -8.77
CA GLU A 270 3.21 -5.55 -9.60
C GLU A 270 2.27 -4.63 -8.79
N VAL A 271 2.28 -4.74 -7.46
CA VAL A 271 1.65 -3.78 -6.53
C VAL A 271 2.64 -2.67 -6.11
N LEU A 272 3.91 -3.02 -5.89
CA LEU A 272 4.96 -2.09 -5.49
C LEU A 272 5.19 -0.97 -6.52
N VAL A 273 5.27 -1.31 -7.80
CA VAL A 273 5.55 -0.35 -8.88
C VAL A 273 4.48 0.75 -8.98
N PRO A 274 3.16 0.48 -9.01
CA PRO A 274 2.14 1.53 -8.98
C PRO A 274 2.11 2.31 -7.65
N ILE A 275 2.38 1.69 -6.50
CA ILE A 275 2.54 2.46 -5.25
C ILE A 275 3.67 3.48 -5.39
N LEU A 276 4.86 3.04 -5.82
CA LEU A 276 6.02 3.93 -5.98
C LEU A 276 5.81 4.99 -7.07
N TYR A 277 5.06 4.69 -8.14
CA TYR A 277 4.63 5.67 -9.13
C TYR A 277 3.77 6.77 -8.48
N HIS A 278 2.68 6.41 -7.83
CA HIS A 278 1.75 7.37 -7.24
C HIS A 278 2.38 8.19 -6.10
N LEU A 279 3.28 7.58 -5.31
CA LEU A 279 4.08 8.29 -4.31
C LEU A 279 5.07 9.27 -4.95
N ASN A 280 5.74 8.91 -6.06
CA ASN A 280 6.67 9.80 -6.74
C ASN A 280 5.96 10.97 -7.44
N ASP A 281 4.85 10.73 -8.11
CA ASP A 281 4.02 11.75 -8.77
C ASP A 281 3.47 12.76 -7.74
N SER A 282 2.92 12.25 -6.64
CA SER A 282 2.19 13.05 -5.65
C SER A 282 3.07 13.81 -4.65
N ARG A 283 4.38 13.53 -4.58
CA ARG A 283 5.32 14.06 -3.56
C ARG A 283 5.33 15.60 -3.40
N ALA A 284 4.99 16.33 -4.46
CA ALA A 284 5.01 17.80 -4.50
C ALA A 284 3.63 18.42 -4.22
N ASP A 285 2.54 17.63 -4.24
CA ASP A 285 1.17 18.12 -4.18
C ASP A 285 0.61 18.05 -2.76
N GLN A 286 0.50 19.20 -2.09
CA GLN A 286 -0.01 19.29 -0.71
C GLN A 286 -1.46 18.84 -0.52
N SER A 287 -2.24 18.67 -1.61
CA SER A 287 -3.57 18.05 -1.55
C SER A 287 -3.50 16.54 -1.39
N ARG A 288 -2.45 15.89 -1.92
CA ARG A 288 -2.31 14.43 -1.99
C ARG A 288 -1.57 13.82 -0.80
N VAL A 289 -1.44 14.56 0.31
CA VAL A 289 -0.85 14.07 1.57
C VAL A 289 -1.52 12.78 2.04
N GLY A 290 -2.82 12.62 1.80
CA GLY A 290 -3.58 11.40 2.08
C GLY A 290 -3.00 10.16 1.37
N LEU A 291 -2.89 10.25 0.03
CA LEU A 291 -2.29 9.23 -0.84
C LEU A 291 -0.84 8.91 -0.44
N MET A 292 -0.06 9.92 -0.02
CA MET A 292 1.31 9.72 0.47
C MET A 292 1.37 8.85 1.73
N HIS A 293 0.45 9.04 2.68
CA HIS A 293 0.41 8.24 3.92
C HIS A 293 -0.03 6.80 3.65
N ILE A 294 -1.13 6.57 2.92
CA ILE A 294 -1.62 5.21 2.66
C ILE A 294 -0.60 4.37 1.87
N GLY A 295 0.06 4.95 0.86
CA GLY A 295 1.11 4.26 0.11
C GLY A 295 2.32 3.91 0.99
N VAL A 296 2.77 4.83 1.85
CA VAL A 296 3.88 4.56 2.78
C VAL A 296 3.49 3.54 3.85
N PHE A 297 2.27 3.56 4.39
CA PHE A 297 1.81 2.57 5.35
C PHE A 297 1.73 1.17 4.74
N ILE A 298 1.20 1.01 3.52
CA ILE A 298 1.19 -0.29 2.81
C ILE A 298 2.62 -0.84 2.69
N LEU A 299 3.60 0.00 2.31
CA LEU A 299 5.00 -0.41 2.23
C LEU A 299 5.59 -0.74 3.61
N LEU A 300 5.20 -0.03 4.68
CA LEU A 300 5.60 -0.34 6.05
C LEU A 300 5.08 -1.71 6.50
N LEU A 301 3.79 -2.00 6.28
CA LEU A 301 3.16 -3.28 6.56
C LEU A 301 3.86 -4.43 5.82
N LEU A 302 4.07 -4.29 4.49
CA LEU A 302 4.75 -5.31 3.69
C LEU A 302 6.24 -5.46 4.03
N SER A 303 6.92 -4.38 4.46
CA SER A 303 8.32 -4.44 4.91
C SER A 303 8.49 -5.20 6.23
N GLY A 304 7.42 -5.37 7.02
CA GLY A 304 7.41 -6.19 8.22
C GLY A 304 7.63 -7.69 7.95
N GLU A 305 7.70 -8.12 6.70
CA GLU A 305 7.96 -9.50 6.31
C GLU A 305 9.21 -9.65 5.43
N ARG A 306 10.12 -10.54 5.84
CA ARG A 306 11.38 -10.88 5.15
C ARG A 306 11.22 -11.11 3.64
N ASN A 307 10.09 -11.68 3.22
CA ASN A 307 9.84 -12.00 1.82
C ASN A 307 9.89 -10.75 0.93
N LEU A 308 9.43 -9.57 1.35
CA LEU A 308 9.51 -8.36 0.53
C LEU A 308 10.99 -8.04 0.22
N GLY A 309 11.83 -7.98 1.26
CA GLY A 309 13.26 -7.70 1.11
C GLY A 309 13.97 -8.70 0.20
N VAL A 310 13.57 -9.97 0.20
CA VAL A 310 14.07 -10.97 -0.75
C VAL A 310 13.60 -10.67 -2.18
N ARG A 311 12.31 -10.37 -2.40
CA ARG A 311 11.76 -10.11 -3.76
C ARG A 311 12.27 -8.81 -4.39
N LEU A 312 12.60 -7.80 -3.60
CA LEU A 312 13.15 -6.53 -4.09
C LEU A 312 14.43 -6.69 -4.93
N ASN A 313 15.17 -7.79 -4.76
CA ASN A 313 16.35 -8.12 -5.57
C ASN A 313 16.05 -8.52 -7.03
N LYS A 314 14.78 -8.69 -7.44
CA LYS A 314 14.48 -8.92 -8.86
C LYS A 314 14.89 -7.69 -9.69
N PRO A 315 15.51 -7.86 -10.87
CA PRO A 315 15.81 -6.77 -11.79
C PRO A 315 14.57 -5.92 -12.09
N TYR A 316 14.72 -4.60 -12.09
CA TYR A 316 13.67 -3.68 -12.49
C TYR A 316 13.76 -3.45 -14.01
N ALA A 317 12.71 -3.85 -14.72
CA ALA A 317 12.63 -3.80 -16.19
C ALA A 317 11.35 -3.12 -16.70
N ALA A 318 10.54 -2.52 -15.81
CA ALA A 318 9.27 -1.91 -16.19
C ALA A 318 9.48 -0.49 -16.75
N ALA A 319 9.01 -0.26 -17.99
CA ALA A 319 9.06 1.03 -18.66
C ALA A 319 7.97 2.00 -18.17
N VAL A 320 7.82 2.16 -16.85
CA VAL A 320 6.88 3.13 -16.27
C VAL A 320 7.49 4.53 -16.35
N PRO A 321 6.76 5.54 -16.87
CA PRO A 321 7.27 6.91 -17.02
C PRO A 321 7.32 7.65 -15.66
N MET A 322 8.26 7.27 -14.81
CA MET A 322 8.54 7.96 -13.56
C MET A 322 9.53 9.10 -13.78
N ASP A 323 9.25 10.26 -13.19
CA ASP A 323 10.23 11.33 -13.00
C ASP A 323 11.30 10.88 -11.97
N ILE A 324 12.29 10.11 -12.42
CA ILE A 324 13.46 9.61 -11.68
C ILE A 324 14.69 9.54 -12.63
N PRO A 325 15.94 9.53 -12.11
CA PRO A 325 17.12 9.27 -12.94
C PRO A 325 17.06 7.87 -13.57
N VAL A 326 17.60 7.73 -14.79
CA VAL A 326 17.79 6.42 -15.41
C VAL A 326 18.82 5.62 -14.62
N PHE A 327 18.53 4.35 -14.33
CA PHE A 327 19.45 3.40 -13.71
C PHE A 327 19.19 1.99 -14.23
N THR A 328 20.20 1.12 -14.14
CA THR A 328 20.06 -0.33 -14.31
C THR A 328 20.24 -0.97 -12.94
N GLY A 329 19.27 -1.76 -12.48
CA GLY A 329 19.28 -2.29 -11.12
C GLY A 329 18.04 -3.12 -10.79
N THR A 330 17.69 -3.14 -9.51
CA THR A 330 16.64 -3.96 -8.91
C THR A 330 15.43 -3.13 -8.46
N HIS A 331 14.38 -3.78 -7.97
CA HIS A 331 13.26 -3.07 -7.34
C HIS A 331 13.66 -2.41 -6.00
N ALA A 332 14.75 -2.86 -5.37
CA ALA A 332 15.35 -2.17 -4.22
C ALA A 332 15.91 -0.80 -4.60
N ASP A 333 16.55 -0.69 -5.77
CA ASP A 333 17.06 0.57 -6.29
C ASP A 333 15.94 1.56 -6.59
N LEU A 334 14.83 1.07 -7.18
CA LEU A 334 13.62 1.89 -7.41
C LEU A 334 13.07 2.45 -6.09
N LEU A 335 12.92 1.59 -5.08
CA LEU A 335 12.45 1.96 -3.74
C LEU A 335 13.34 3.05 -3.12
N VAL A 336 14.66 2.86 -3.15
CA VAL A 336 15.65 3.82 -2.65
C VAL A 336 15.60 5.15 -3.41
N VAL A 337 15.53 5.13 -4.75
CA VAL A 337 15.51 6.33 -5.59
C VAL A 337 14.23 7.15 -5.39
N VAL A 338 13.07 6.48 -5.31
CA VAL A 338 11.78 7.15 -5.03
C VAL A 338 11.75 7.70 -3.62
N PHE A 339 12.20 6.95 -2.60
CA PHE A 339 12.22 7.43 -1.22
C PHE A 339 13.20 8.59 -1.02
N HIS A 340 14.38 8.55 -1.64
CA HIS A 340 15.30 9.69 -1.70
C HIS A 340 14.60 10.93 -2.28
N LYS A 341 13.86 10.77 -3.37
CA LYS A 341 13.21 11.89 -4.06
C LYS A 341 12.03 12.47 -3.27
N ILE A 342 11.26 11.64 -2.57
CA ILE A 342 10.23 12.07 -1.63
C ILE A 342 10.85 12.87 -0.47
N ILE A 343 11.94 12.38 0.12
CA ILE A 343 12.62 13.05 1.24
C ILE A 343 13.28 14.38 0.82
N THR A 344 13.87 14.44 -0.38
CA THR A 344 14.68 15.61 -0.80
C THR A 344 13.96 16.61 -1.70
N THR A 345 12.82 16.26 -2.30
CA THR A 345 12.03 17.16 -3.17
C THR A 345 10.54 17.21 -2.82
N GLY A 346 10.10 16.49 -1.80
CA GLY A 346 8.73 16.55 -1.29
C GLY A 346 8.47 17.80 -0.43
N HIS A 347 7.20 18.17 -0.29
CA HIS A 347 6.81 19.34 0.49
C HIS A 347 6.94 19.10 2.02
N GLN A 348 7.01 20.16 2.83
CA GLN A 348 7.27 20.08 4.27
C GLN A 348 6.30 19.17 5.06
N ARG A 349 5.01 19.08 4.67
CA ARG A 349 4.03 18.17 5.31
C ARG A 349 4.37 16.67 5.20
N LEU A 350 5.42 16.26 4.47
CA LEU A 350 5.88 14.87 4.41
C LEU A 350 6.95 14.53 5.47
N GLN A 351 7.47 15.50 6.23
CA GLN A 351 8.47 15.22 7.29
C GLN A 351 8.03 14.13 8.29
N PRO A 352 6.76 14.05 8.74
CA PRO A 352 6.30 12.95 9.62
C PRO A 352 6.38 11.55 9.01
N LEU A 353 6.50 11.42 7.68
CA LEU A 353 6.68 10.14 6.99
C LEU A 353 8.15 9.71 6.91
N PHE A 354 9.12 10.57 7.22
CA PHE A 354 10.55 10.25 7.05
C PHE A 354 10.98 9.06 7.90
N ASP A 355 10.51 8.96 9.15
CA ASP A 355 10.77 7.80 10.02
C ASP A 355 10.17 6.50 9.44
N CYS A 356 8.98 6.57 8.82
CA CYS A 356 8.35 5.41 8.17
C CYS A 356 9.13 4.99 6.91
N LEU A 357 9.52 5.94 6.06
CA LEU A 357 10.31 5.72 4.84
C LEU A 357 11.67 5.07 5.17
N LEU A 358 12.37 5.56 6.20
CA LEU A 358 13.62 4.97 6.64
C LEU A 358 13.43 3.62 7.36
N THR A 359 12.37 3.45 8.14
CA THR A 359 12.03 2.15 8.77
C THR A 359 11.82 1.05 7.73
N ILE A 360 11.13 1.35 6.63
CA ILE A 360 10.95 0.42 5.49
C ILE A 360 12.32 0.02 4.91
N LEU A 361 13.21 0.98 4.67
CA LEU A 361 14.55 0.71 4.13
C LEU A 361 15.40 -0.12 5.10
N VAL A 362 15.34 0.17 6.41
CA VAL A 362 16.00 -0.62 7.45
C VAL A 362 15.48 -2.06 7.48
N ASN A 363 14.16 -2.26 7.47
CA ASN A 363 13.53 -3.58 7.47
C ASN A 363 13.99 -4.47 6.30
N VAL A 364 14.16 -3.89 5.09
CA VAL A 364 14.59 -4.67 3.91
C VAL A 364 16.11 -4.78 3.77
N SER A 365 16.88 -3.87 4.37
CA SER A 365 18.34 -3.76 4.23
C SER A 365 19.17 -5.04 4.48
N PRO A 366 18.83 -5.98 5.41
CA PRO A 366 19.58 -7.23 5.58
C PRO A 366 19.45 -8.20 4.40
N TYR A 367 18.55 -7.93 3.46
CA TYR A 367 18.20 -8.80 2.33
C TYR A 367 18.55 -8.20 0.97
N LEU A 368 19.03 -6.95 0.90
CA LEU A 368 19.39 -6.27 -0.34
C LEU A 368 20.79 -6.72 -0.79
N LYS A 369 20.87 -7.57 -1.80
CA LYS A 369 22.12 -8.19 -2.26
C LYS A 369 23.03 -7.24 -3.03
N THR A 370 22.45 -6.44 -3.93
CA THR A 370 23.20 -5.68 -4.93
C THR A 370 22.51 -4.34 -5.21
N LEU A 371 22.88 -3.29 -4.47
CA LEU A 371 22.51 -1.92 -4.84
C LEU A 371 23.39 -1.39 -5.98
N SER A 372 22.77 -0.63 -6.87
CA SER A 372 23.44 0.17 -7.90
C SER A 372 24.26 1.32 -7.28
N MET A 373 25.19 1.88 -8.07
CA MET A 373 25.92 3.09 -7.69
C MET A 373 24.98 4.29 -7.47
N VAL A 374 23.90 4.38 -8.25
CA VAL A 374 22.88 5.43 -8.12
C VAL A 374 22.19 5.36 -6.75
N ALA A 375 21.63 4.20 -6.40
CA ALA A 375 20.96 4.00 -5.11
C ALA A 375 21.93 4.20 -3.93
N SER A 376 23.14 3.64 -4.02
CA SER A 376 24.20 3.82 -3.02
C SER A 376 24.52 5.30 -2.77
N THR A 377 24.69 6.08 -3.86
CA THR A 377 24.94 7.53 -3.79
C THR A 377 23.75 8.28 -3.20
N LYS A 378 22.50 7.89 -3.50
CA LYS A 378 21.30 8.50 -2.90
C LYS A 378 21.25 8.28 -1.39
N LEU A 379 21.56 7.09 -0.89
CA LEU A 379 21.56 6.80 0.55
C LEU A 379 22.65 7.59 1.29
N LEU A 380 23.86 7.68 0.72
CA LEU A 380 24.94 8.49 1.32
C LEU A 380 24.63 10.00 1.28
N HIS A 381 23.90 10.48 0.27
CA HIS A 381 23.41 11.87 0.25
C HIS A 381 22.39 12.16 1.37
N LEU A 382 21.50 11.21 1.72
CA LEU A 382 20.64 11.36 2.90
C LEU A 382 21.45 11.42 4.20
N LEU A 383 22.48 10.58 4.34
CA LEU A 383 23.35 10.62 5.53
C LEU A 383 24.10 11.95 5.61
N GLU A 384 24.67 12.43 4.51
CA GLU A 384 25.41 13.69 4.44
C GLU A 384 24.51 14.89 4.81
N ALA A 385 23.25 14.90 4.37
CA ALA A 385 22.28 15.91 4.77
C ALA A 385 21.88 15.81 6.26
N PHE A 386 21.42 14.64 6.71
CA PHE A 386 20.89 14.45 8.06
C PHE A 386 21.96 14.42 9.16
N SER A 387 23.23 14.18 8.83
CA SER A 387 24.36 14.28 9.79
C SER A 387 24.86 15.70 10.01
N THR A 388 24.37 16.71 9.27
CA THR A 388 24.78 18.10 9.49
C THR A 388 24.41 18.57 10.90
N PRO A 389 25.34 19.18 11.67
CA PRO A 389 25.08 19.56 13.07
C PRO A 389 23.89 20.49 13.26
N TRP A 390 23.64 21.41 12.32
CA TRP A 390 22.47 22.29 12.42
C TRP A 390 21.14 21.53 12.32
N PHE A 391 21.06 20.52 11.46
CA PHE A 391 19.86 19.70 11.27
C PHE A 391 19.66 18.79 12.47
N LEU A 392 20.72 18.09 12.90
CA LEU A 392 20.68 17.23 14.09
C LEU A 392 20.17 17.97 15.32
N PHE A 393 20.60 19.23 15.52
CA PHE A 393 20.24 20.01 16.70
C PHE A 393 18.94 20.83 16.54
N SER A 394 18.29 20.84 15.36
CA SER A 394 17.09 21.67 15.15
C SER A 394 15.79 21.08 15.68
N GLN A 395 15.70 19.77 15.90
CA GLN A 395 14.52 19.08 16.46
C GLN A 395 14.95 17.87 17.32
N PRO A 396 14.17 17.48 18.35
CA PRO A 396 14.54 16.38 19.25
C PRO A 396 14.66 15.02 18.54
N HIS A 397 13.88 14.78 17.47
CA HIS A 397 13.81 13.46 16.82
C HIS A 397 14.74 13.30 15.60
N HIS A 398 15.32 14.39 15.05
CA HIS A 398 16.14 14.34 13.84
C HIS A 398 17.33 13.38 13.91
N HIS A 399 17.86 13.13 15.10
CA HIS A 399 18.95 12.17 15.31
C HIS A 399 18.55 10.72 14.99
N HIS A 400 17.27 10.34 15.15
CA HIS A 400 16.76 9.01 14.80
C HIS A 400 16.94 8.68 13.31
N LEU A 401 16.78 9.67 12.43
CA LEU A 401 17.00 9.52 10.98
C LEU A 401 18.42 9.03 10.66
N VAL A 402 19.41 9.50 11.42
CA VAL A 402 20.80 9.05 11.27
C VAL A 402 21.02 7.66 11.88
N PHE A 403 20.34 7.31 12.98
CA PHE A 403 20.35 5.94 13.50
C PHE A 403 19.83 4.93 12.46
N PHE A 404 18.68 5.20 11.84
CA PHE A 404 18.13 4.34 10.78
C PHE A 404 19.11 4.19 9.60
N LEU A 405 19.71 5.29 9.12
CA LEU A 405 20.67 5.22 8.01
C LEU A 405 21.93 4.39 8.37
N LEU A 406 22.49 4.57 9.57
CA LEU A 406 23.63 3.78 10.02
C LEU A 406 23.28 2.30 10.21
N GLU A 407 22.12 1.97 10.77
CA GLU A 407 21.63 0.59 10.91
C GLU A 407 21.43 -0.07 9.54
N MET A 408 20.82 0.63 8.58
CA MET A 408 20.67 0.20 7.18
C MET A 408 22.02 -0.10 6.52
N PHE A 409 23.04 0.76 6.71
CA PHE A 409 24.39 0.49 6.19
C PHE A 409 25.05 -0.70 6.89
N ASN A 410 24.94 -0.81 8.21
CA ASN A 410 25.47 -1.94 8.98
C ASN A 410 24.84 -3.27 8.53
N ASN A 411 23.53 -3.32 8.34
CA ASN A 411 22.82 -4.49 7.83
C ASN A 411 23.39 -4.96 6.48
N MET A 412 23.56 -4.06 5.51
CA MET A 412 24.13 -4.43 4.21
C MET A 412 25.61 -4.84 4.31
N ILE A 413 26.41 -4.19 5.16
CA ILE A 413 27.82 -4.53 5.40
C ILE A 413 27.98 -5.88 6.12
N GLN A 414 27.09 -6.23 7.06
CA GLN A 414 27.20 -7.46 7.86
C GLN A 414 26.53 -8.67 7.20
N TYR A 415 25.46 -8.48 6.42
CA TYR A 415 24.69 -9.58 5.81
C TYR A 415 24.85 -9.72 4.30
N GLN A 416 25.23 -8.67 3.57
CA GLN A 416 25.19 -8.63 2.10
C GLN A 416 26.43 -7.95 1.48
N PHE A 417 27.59 -8.01 2.14
CA PHE A 417 28.82 -7.35 1.69
C PHE A 417 29.20 -7.72 0.23
N ASP A 418 29.18 -9.02 -0.06
CA ASP A 418 29.58 -9.68 -1.31
C ASP A 418 29.06 -8.97 -2.58
N GLY A 419 27.75 -8.68 -2.62
CA GLY A 419 27.14 -7.99 -3.77
C GLY A 419 27.09 -6.46 -3.66
N ASN A 420 27.29 -5.88 -2.47
CA ASN A 420 27.17 -4.43 -2.23
C ASN A 420 28.48 -3.64 -2.36
N SER A 421 29.39 -4.10 -3.22
CA SER A 421 30.64 -3.40 -3.58
C SER A 421 30.44 -1.91 -3.92
N ASN A 422 29.37 -1.55 -4.64
CA ASN A 422 29.01 -0.16 -4.95
C ASN A 422 28.78 0.70 -3.69
N LEU A 423 28.07 0.15 -2.69
CA LEU A 423 27.79 0.84 -1.43
C LEU A 423 29.07 1.02 -0.62
N VAL A 424 29.89 -0.04 -0.51
CA VAL A 424 31.18 -0.02 0.20
C VAL A 424 32.12 1.02 -0.42
N TYR A 425 32.20 1.09 -1.74
CA TYR A 425 32.95 2.10 -2.48
C TYR A 425 32.43 3.53 -2.21
N THR A 426 31.10 3.73 -2.22
CA THR A 426 30.48 5.02 -1.91
C THR A 426 30.82 5.46 -0.47
N ILE A 427 30.80 4.53 0.49
CA ILE A 427 31.20 4.76 1.89
C ILE A 427 32.68 5.16 2.00
N ILE A 428 33.57 4.53 1.24
CA ILE A 428 35.01 4.87 1.18
C ILE A 428 35.24 6.29 0.62
N ARG A 429 34.53 6.67 -0.45
CA ARG A 429 34.55 8.06 -0.98
C ARG A 429 34.02 9.06 0.03
N LYS A 430 32.90 8.76 0.71
CA LYS A 430 32.25 9.64 1.70
C LYS A 430 32.77 9.46 3.14
N ARG A 431 33.95 8.85 3.35
CA ARG A 431 34.51 8.53 4.68
C ARG A 431 34.55 9.72 5.65
N ALA A 432 34.77 10.93 5.15
CA ALA A 432 34.75 12.17 5.94
C ALA A 432 33.43 12.40 6.70
N VAL A 433 32.28 11.99 6.16
CA VAL A 433 30.95 12.12 6.82
C VAL A 433 30.91 11.29 8.11
N PHE A 434 31.41 10.05 8.07
CA PHE A 434 31.45 9.17 9.25
C PHE A 434 32.45 9.67 10.30
N HIS A 435 33.61 10.18 9.87
CA HIS A 435 34.58 10.81 10.78
C HIS A 435 34.04 12.10 11.42
N ALA A 436 33.28 12.91 10.69
CA ALA A 436 32.61 14.09 11.25
C ALA A 436 31.51 13.71 12.24
N LEU A 437 30.72 12.66 11.94
CA LEU A 437 29.66 12.19 12.83
C LEU A 437 30.21 11.58 14.13
N ALA A 438 31.30 10.80 14.06
CA ALA A 438 32.00 10.31 15.25
C ALA A 438 32.50 11.48 16.14
N ASN A 439 33.01 12.54 15.52
CA ASN A 439 33.53 13.74 16.18
C ASN A 439 32.48 14.85 16.36
N LEU A 440 31.17 14.49 16.43
CA LEU A 440 30.08 15.46 16.62
C LEU A 440 30.34 16.45 17.76
N PRO A 441 30.10 17.76 17.55
CA PRO A 441 30.15 18.74 18.62
C PRO A 441 29.11 18.43 19.70
N HIS A 442 29.49 18.56 20.96
CA HIS A 442 28.63 18.25 22.12
C HIS A 442 28.67 19.34 23.19
N GLU A 443 29.62 20.28 23.12
CA GLU A 443 29.66 21.47 23.98
C GLU A 443 28.52 22.43 23.65
N HIS A 444 27.94 23.05 24.68
CA HIS A 444 26.88 24.05 24.55
C HIS A 444 27.26 25.21 23.59
N THR A 445 28.53 25.66 23.63
CA THR A 445 29.02 26.73 22.73
C THR A 445 29.09 26.30 21.26
N ALA A 446 29.29 25.00 20.99
CA ALA A 446 29.42 24.46 19.65
C ALA A 446 28.06 24.09 19.05
N ILE A 447 27.13 23.61 19.89
CA ILE A 447 25.71 23.46 19.55
C ILE A 447 25.12 24.83 19.16
N ALA A 448 25.32 25.85 20.01
CA ALA A 448 24.84 27.22 19.75
C ALA A 448 25.43 27.81 18.45
N ARG A 449 26.74 27.67 18.21
CA ARG A 449 27.38 28.10 16.95
C ARG A 449 26.81 27.39 15.72
N SER A 450 26.54 26.09 15.83
CA SER A 450 25.96 25.29 14.73
C SER A 450 24.57 25.79 14.33
N LEU A 451 23.73 26.11 15.31
CA LEU A 451 22.39 26.69 15.10
C LEU A 451 22.44 28.15 14.62
N GLN A 452 23.45 28.93 15.01
CA GLN A 452 23.64 30.30 14.52
C GLN A 452 24.10 30.32 13.05
N ALA A 453 25.04 29.46 12.66
CA ALA A 453 25.46 29.28 11.27
C ALA A 453 24.26 28.87 10.37
N ALA A 454 23.35 28.04 10.90
CA ALA A 454 22.11 27.67 10.23
C ALA A 454 21.26 28.87 9.80
N LYS A 455 21.22 29.96 10.58
CA LYS A 455 20.41 31.15 10.26
C LYS A 455 20.93 31.91 9.03
N GLY A 456 22.23 31.82 8.72
CA GLY A 456 22.78 32.29 7.45
C GLY A 456 22.56 31.32 6.28
N ALA A 457 22.54 30.01 6.57
CA ALA A 457 22.35 28.96 5.56
C ALA A 457 20.87 28.63 5.24
N ALA A 458 19.90 29.05 6.06
CA ALA A 458 18.49 28.67 5.91
C ALA A 458 17.88 29.09 4.56
N PHE A 459 18.25 30.27 4.04
CA PHE A 459 17.84 30.74 2.71
C PHE A 459 18.45 29.88 1.57
N LEU A 460 19.53 29.15 1.85
CA LEU A 460 20.23 28.29 0.90
C LEU A 460 19.90 26.81 1.08
N ASN A 461 19.39 26.32 2.20
CA ASN A 461 19.28 24.87 2.44
C ASN A 461 18.16 24.17 1.65
N THR A 462 17.04 24.83 1.34
CA THR A 462 16.10 24.36 0.30
C THR A 462 16.81 24.24 -1.04
N ALA A 463 17.72 25.18 -1.36
CA ALA A 463 18.54 25.12 -2.55
C ALA A 463 19.75 24.18 -2.44
N ALA A 464 20.19 23.73 -1.25
CA ALA A 464 21.36 22.87 -1.06
C ALA A 464 21.05 21.42 -1.42
N LEU A 465 19.87 20.93 -1.01
CA LEU A 465 19.29 19.67 -1.49
C LEU A 465 19.13 19.65 -3.03
N HIS A 466 18.93 20.82 -3.65
CA HIS A 466 18.87 20.99 -5.12
C HIS A 466 20.23 21.29 -5.79
N ARG A 467 21.25 21.80 -5.07
CA ARG A 467 22.54 22.24 -5.64
C ARG A 467 23.63 21.18 -5.61
N SER A 468 23.40 20.02 -5.01
CA SER A 468 24.31 18.87 -5.11
C SER A 468 24.24 18.19 -6.50
N ARG A 469 24.51 18.97 -7.56
CA ARG A 469 25.04 18.45 -8.82
C ARG A 469 26.50 18.12 -8.57
N SER A 470 26.80 16.83 -8.46
CA SER A 470 28.15 16.30 -8.28
C SER A 470 29.10 16.82 -9.35
N SER A 471 30.18 17.51 -8.94
CA SER A 471 31.26 17.98 -9.82
C SER A 471 32.19 16.85 -10.32
N GLU A 472 31.72 15.61 -10.29
CA GLU A 472 32.41 14.38 -10.70
C GLU A 472 31.49 13.50 -11.57
N SER A 473 30.54 14.09 -12.29
CA SER A 473 29.90 13.43 -13.45
C SER A 473 30.62 13.85 -14.74
N VAL A 474 30.89 12.87 -15.61
CA VAL A 474 31.43 13.10 -16.96
C VAL A 474 30.54 14.10 -17.70
N ALA A 475 31.15 14.97 -18.51
CA ALA A 475 30.44 16.02 -19.24
C ALA A 475 29.52 15.44 -20.33
N GLU A 476 28.29 15.12 -19.96
CA GLU A 476 27.21 14.84 -20.92
C GLU A 476 26.98 16.07 -21.79
N THR A 477 27.27 15.93 -23.09
CA THR A 477 26.89 16.93 -24.08
C THR A 477 25.36 16.92 -24.20
N PRO A 478 24.68 18.08 -24.04
CA PRO A 478 23.23 18.11 -24.05
C PRO A 478 22.72 17.80 -25.47
N MET A 479 22.10 16.63 -25.64
CA MET A 479 21.49 16.25 -26.90
C MET A 479 20.30 17.17 -27.22
N GLU A 480 20.29 17.72 -28.43
CA GLU A 480 19.26 18.65 -28.88
C GLU A 480 17.91 17.93 -29.03
N GLY A 481 16.93 18.34 -28.23
CA GLY A 481 15.59 17.71 -28.17
C GLY A 481 14.99 17.62 -26.76
N SER A 482 15.80 17.68 -25.70
CA SER A 482 15.35 17.55 -24.31
C SER A 482 14.58 18.78 -23.78
N ARG A 483 13.33 18.94 -24.22
CA ARG A 483 12.32 19.83 -23.63
C ARG A 483 11.00 19.05 -23.46
N PRO A 484 10.21 19.29 -22.40
CA PRO A 484 8.86 18.73 -22.32
C PRO A 484 8.01 19.26 -23.48
N ALA A 485 7.18 18.39 -24.06
CA ALA A 485 6.30 18.76 -25.16
C ALA A 485 5.31 19.84 -24.69
N GLN A 486 5.28 20.96 -25.42
CA GLN A 486 4.27 22.00 -25.21
C GLN A 486 2.92 21.53 -25.80
N PRO A 487 1.77 22.00 -25.26
CA PRO A 487 0.48 21.75 -25.89
C PRO A 487 0.49 22.31 -27.31
N ALA A 488 -0.02 21.53 -28.26
CA ALA A 488 0.04 21.88 -29.68
C ALA A 488 -0.81 23.12 -30.00
N GLU A 489 -0.26 24.07 -30.76
CA GLU A 489 -1.03 25.21 -31.27
C GLU A 489 -2.06 24.76 -32.32
N PRO A 490 -3.33 25.21 -32.23
CA PRO A 490 -4.36 24.86 -33.19
C PRO A 490 -4.19 25.66 -34.50
N GLY A 491 -3.45 25.12 -35.47
CA GLY A 491 -3.32 25.80 -36.78
C GLY A 491 -2.57 25.10 -37.91
N THR A 492 -1.73 24.10 -37.65
CA THR A 492 -0.81 23.56 -38.69
C THR A 492 -0.86 22.04 -38.86
N LEU A 493 -1.73 21.57 -39.77
CA LEU A 493 -1.43 20.63 -40.87
C LEU A 493 -2.75 20.15 -41.54
N ASN A 494 -3.03 20.64 -42.75
CA ASN A 494 -4.18 20.18 -43.53
C ASN A 494 -3.89 18.80 -44.17
N ALA A 495 -4.11 17.73 -43.41
CA ALA A 495 -4.09 16.36 -43.94
C ALA A 495 -5.40 16.07 -44.70
N THR A 496 -5.40 16.25 -46.02
CA THR A 496 -6.55 15.90 -46.88
C THR A 496 -6.75 14.38 -46.93
N LEU A 497 -7.81 13.89 -46.30
CA LEU A 497 -8.25 12.49 -46.38
C LEU A 497 -8.67 12.14 -47.82
N PRO A 498 -8.15 11.05 -48.41
CA PRO A 498 -8.79 10.40 -49.56
C PRO A 498 -10.14 9.80 -49.13
N GLU A 499 -11.13 9.88 -50.01
CA GLU A 499 -12.49 9.42 -49.71
C GLU A 499 -12.56 7.89 -49.51
N THR A 500 -13.18 7.45 -48.42
CA THR A 500 -13.48 6.03 -48.18
C THR A 500 -14.68 5.58 -49.02
N PRO A 501 -14.57 4.54 -49.85
CA PRO A 501 -15.70 4.05 -50.63
C PRO A 501 -16.77 3.42 -49.72
N ALA A 502 -18.04 3.67 -50.03
CA ALA A 502 -19.17 3.20 -49.23
C ALA A 502 -19.33 1.67 -49.28
N ILE A 503 -19.61 1.06 -48.12
CA ILE A 503 -19.84 -0.38 -48.01
C ILE A 503 -21.27 -0.70 -48.49
N ALA A 504 -21.39 -1.13 -49.75
CA ALA A 504 -22.61 -1.69 -50.31
C ALA A 504 -22.26 -2.84 -51.27
N ALA A 505 -22.79 -4.04 -50.97
CA ALA A 505 -22.56 -5.31 -51.66
C ALA A 505 -21.10 -5.82 -51.73
N MET A 506 -20.84 -6.98 -51.13
CA MET A 506 -20.64 -8.22 -51.89
C MET A 506 -20.52 -9.41 -50.94
N THR A 507 -21.49 -10.31 -51.00
CA THR A 507 -21.35 -11.69 -50.53
C THR A 507 -20.78 -12.54 -51.66
N GLU A 508 -19.73 -13.34 -51.40
CA GLU A 508 -19.74 -14.77 -51.72
C GLU A 508 -18.50 -15.50 -51.17
N ARG A 509 -18.42 -16.82 -51.40
CA ARG A 509 -17.45 -17.74 -50.82
C ARG A 509 -16.26 -17.94 -51.75
N GLU A 510 -15.08 -18.14 -51.19
CA GLU A 510 -14.16 -19.18 -51.70
C GLU A 510 -13.26 -19.73 -50.59
N SER A 511 -12.65 -20.90 -50.82
CA SER A 511 -11.94 -21.70 -49.81
C SER A 511 -10.63 -22.25 -50.36
N ALA A 512 -9.51 -22.10 -49.63
CA ALA A 512 -8.19 -22.49 -50.12
C ALA A 512 -7.35 -23.25 -49.06
N HIS A 513 -7.49 -24.58 -49.01
CA HIS A 513 -6.57 -25.51 -48.34
C HIS A 513 -6.31 -26.76 -49.19
N PRO A 514 -5.04 -27.02 -49.57
CA PRO A 514 -4.56 -28.35 -49.94
C PRO A 514 -3.84 -29.06 -48.76
N PRO A 515 -3.76 -30.41 -48.72
CA PRO A 515 -4.07 -31.11 -47.47
C PRO A 515 -3.18 -32.34 -47.11
N ARG A 516 -3.61 -33.07 -46.05
CA ARG A 516 -3.27 -34.46 -45.63
C ARG A 516 -1.98 -34.63 -44.80
N ALA A 517 -1.85 -35.67 -43.94
CA ALA A 517 -2.72 -36.82 -43.67
C ALA A 517 -2.81 -37.20 -42.16
N SER A 518 -3.85 -37.97 -41.80
CA SER A 518 -3.96 -38.76 -40.56
C SER A 518 -4.22 -40.24 -40.90
N PRO A 519 -4.19 -41.14 -39.91
CA PRO A 519 -5.40 -41.96 -39.67
C PRO A 519 -5.79 -42.11 -38.18
N GLU A 520 -6.99 -42.67 -37.99
CA GLU A 520 -7.80 -42.83 -36.75
C GLU A 520 -8.10 -44.36 -36.55
N PRO A 521 -9.05 -44.84 -35.71
CA PRO A 521 -9.72 -44.31 -34.50
C PRO A 521 -9.81 -45.33 -33.31
N ALA A 522 -10.49 -45.01 -32.19
CA ALA A 522 -11.70 -45.73 -31.70
C ALA A 522 -12.09 -45.53 -30.20
N ALA A 523 -13.38 -45.19 -29.98
CA ALA A 523 -14.28 -45.58 -28.86
C ALA A 523 -14.08 -45.12 -27.38
N ALA A 524 -15.19 -45.19 -26.61
CA ALA A 524 -15.42 -44.86 -25.19
C ALA A 524 -16.75 -45.56 -24.75
N PRO A 525 -17.39 -45.33 -23.56
CA PRO A 525 -16.97 -44.84 -22.22
C PRO A 525 -17.05 -46.04 -21.21
N PRO A 526 -17.67 -46.10 -19.99
CA PRO A 526 -18.24 -45.15 -19.00
C PRO A 526 -17.52 -45.23 -17.60
N ALA A 527 -18.26 -45.22 -16.47
CA ALA A 527 -17.70 -45.16 -15.09
C ALA A 527 -18.57 -45.87 -14.01
N SER A 528 -17.95 -46.26 -12.88
CA SER A 528 -18.61 -46.71 -11.62
C SER A 528 -17.65 -46.69 -10.40
N ALA A 529 -18.17 -46.44 -9.19
CA ALA A 529 -17.48 -46.48 -7.88
C ALA A 529 -17.68 -47.86 -7.17
N PRO A 530 -17.18 -48.19 -5.93
CA PRO A 530 -16.59 -47.36 -4.86
C PRO A 530 -15.30 -47.93 -4.15
N ALA A 531 -14.99 -47.44 -2.94
CA ALA A 531 -13.80 -47.69 -2.07
C ALA A 531 -13.93 -48.97 -1.16
N PRO A 532 -13.08 -49.33 -0.14
CA PRO A 532 -12.03 -48.59 0.62
C PRO A 532 -10.67 -49.37 0.85
N PRO A 533 -9.99 -49.44 2.04
CA PRO A 533 -8.91 -48.52 2.47
C PRO A 533 -7.55 -49.10 2.99
N GLY A 534 -6.47 -48.31 2.92
CA GLY A 534 -5.23 -48.39 3.77
C GLY A 534 -4.21 -49.52 3.48
N PRO A 535 -3.03 -49.59 4.15
CA PRO A 535 -2.43 -48.68 5.17
C PRO A 535 -0.98 -48.18 4.83
N ASP A 536 -0.20 -47.79 5.85
CA ASP A 536 1.12 -47.08 5.83
C ASP A 536 2.35 -47.80 5.21
N THR A 537 3.37 -46.99 4.83
CA THR A 537 4.85 -47.07 5.12
C THR A 537 5.66 -46.26 4.07
N SER A 538 6.88 -45.72 4.26
CA SER A 538 7.81 -45.60 5.42
C SER A 538 8.89 -44.51 5.18
N ALA A 539 9.80 -44.30 6.16
CA ALA A 539 11.02 -43.45 6.15
C ALA A 539 10.78 -41.91 6.12
N ARG A 540 11.17 -41.06 7.09
CA ARG A 540 12.29 -40.96 8.07
C ARG A 540 13.71 -40.92 7.47
N LEU A 541 14.46 -39.86 7.82
CA LEU A 541 15.67 -39.96 8.66
C LEU A 541 16.28 -38.60 9.05
N LEU A 542 16.27 -38.26 10.34
CA LEU A 542 17.27 -37.44 11.02
C LEU A 542 17.48 -38.01 12.45
N PRO A 543 18.70 -37.96 13.03
CA PRO A 543 19.08 -38.82 14.17
C PRO A 543 18.80 -38.23 15.57
N ARG A 544 18.80 -39.12 16.58
CA ARG A 544 18.59 -38.82 18.01
C ARG A 544 19.76 -39.34 18.87
N ARG A 545 20.11 -38.60 19.91
CA ARG A 545 20.64 -39.03 21.23
C ARG A 545 19.92 -38.09 22.24
N GLY A 546 19.35 -38.48 23.38
CA GLY A 546 19.48 -39.68 24.21
C GLY A 546 20.60 -39.46 25.23
N GLY A 547 20.40 -39.33 26.54
CA GLY A 547 19.34 -39.65 27.52
C GLY A 547 20.06 -39.87 28.87
N PRO A 548 19.51 -40.52 29.92
CA PRO A 548 18.10 -40.81 30.28
C PRO A 548 17.78 -40.54 31.81
N ASP A 549 16.52 -40.79 32.25
CA ASP A 549 15.97 -41.18 33.60
C ASP A 549 16.42 -40.43 34.90
N GLY A 550 15.75 -40.39 36.07
CA GLY A 550 14.46 -40.82 36.69
C GLY A 550 14.28 -39.97 38.00
N GLU A 551 13.29 -40.02 38.92
CA GLU A 551 12.24 -40.95 39.39
C GLU A 551 11.06 -40.15 40.06
N ASP A 552 10.20 -40.79 40.88
CA ASP A 552 8.85 -40.30 41.29
C ASP A 552 8.67 -39.67 42.72
N ALA A 553 7.68 -38.76 42.80
CA ALA A 553 6.81 -38.45 43.97
C ALA A 553 7.39 -37.65 45.19
N PRO A 554 6.59 -37.27 46.22
CA PRO A 554 5.70 -36.09 46.11
C PRO A 554 5.68 -35.13 47.34
N HIS A 555 4.79 -34.12 47.26
CA HIS A 555 4.21 -33.27 48.33
C HIS A 555 4.88 -31.94 48.79
N ASN A 556 4.00 -30.94 48.95
CA ASN A 556 4.00 -29.79 49.88
C ASN A 556 4.75 -28.46 49.62
N THR A 557 3.91 -27.46 49.32
CA THR A 557 3.78 -26.12 49.95
C THR A 557 4.83 -25.02 49.76
N ALA A 558 4.27 -23.80 49.71
CA ALA A 558 4.87 -22.47 49.84
C ALA A 558 5.51 -21.83 48.59
N ASP A 559 5.04 -20.62 48.35
CA ASP A 559 5.56 -19.49 47.57
C ASP A 559 7.09 -19.48 47.33
N ASP A 560 7.52 -19.37 46.07
CA ASP A 560 8.00 -18.07 45.56
C ASP A 560 8.27 -18.03 44.03
N ASP A 561 8.21 -16.80 43.50
CA ASP A 561 8.80 -16.18 42.30
C ASP A 561 8.78 -16.72 40.83
N ASP A 562 8.53 -15.74 39.95
CA ASP A 562 8.97 -15.47 38.56
C ASP A 562 9.49 -16.58 37.61
N ASP A 563 8.64 -17.00 36.66
CA ASP A 563 9.08 -17.30 35.27
C ASP A 563 8.17 -16.62 34.24
N LYS A 564 8.30 -15.29 34.12
CA LYS A 564 7.84 -14.56 32.93
C LYS A 564 8.94 -14.59 31.87
N PRO A 565 8.64 -14.94 30.60
CA PRO A 565 9.61 -14.80 29.52
C PRO A 565 10.04 -13.33 29.44
N ARG A 566 11.34 -13.07 29.64
CA ARG A 566 11.92 -11.72 29.75
C ARG A 566 11.89 -10.96 28.42
N THR A 567 10.71 -10.49 28.05
CA THR A 567 10.48 -9.49 27.02
C THR A 567 11.12 -8.19 27.48
N VAL A 568 12.30 -7.88 26.90
CA VAL A 568 12.92 -6.56 27.08
C VAL A 568 11.93 -5.51 26.58
N ALA A 569 11.45 -4.66 27.49
CA ALA A 569 10.42 -3.67 27.21
C ALA A 569 10.95 -2.58 26.27
N HIS A 570 10.88 -2.84 24.97
CA HIS A 570 11.24 -1.88 23.93
C HIS A 570 10.29 -0.68 24.02
N ARG A 571 10.83 0.47 24.43
CA ARG A 571 10.03 1.66 24.75
C ARG A 571 9.68 2.51 23.52
N ASP A 572 10.04 2.02 22.34
CA ASP A 572 9.94 2.69 21.04
C ASP A 572 8.88 2.01 20.16
N SER A 573 7.61 2.06 20.57
CA SER A 573 6.50 1.86 19.63
C SER A 573 6.51 3.02 18.63
N ILE A 574 6.38 2.73 17.34
CA ILE A 574 6.37 3.76 16.29
C ILE A 574 4.99 4.44 16.29
N THR A 575 4.82 5.38 17.21
CA THR A 575 3.68 6.32 17.21
C THR A 575 3.86 7.31 16.08
N VAL A 576 3.17 7.05 14.96
CA VAL A 576 3.00 8.04 13.89
C VAL A 576 2.40 9.30 14.50
N SER A 577 3.21 10.37 14.57
CA SER A 577 2.86 11.60 15.28
C SER A 577 1.86 12.43 14.47
N SER A 578 0.59 12.01 14.52
CA SER A 578 -0.55 12.57 13.80
C SER A 578 -1.00 13.92 14.35
N GLY A 579 -0.14 14.94 14.26
CA GLY A 579 -0.46 16.37 14.41
C GLY A 579 -0.90 16.88 15.79
N GLY A 580 -1.35 15.99 16.69
CA GLY A 580 -1.85 16.33 18.02
C GLY A 580 -0.72 16.53 19.02
N LEU A 581 -0.47 17.79 19.41
CA LEU A 581 0.37 18.09 20.56
C LEU A 581 -0.25 17.53 21.83
N ARG A 582 0.30 16.43 22.37
CA ARG A 582 0.37 16.27 23.82
C ARG A 582 1.31 17.35 24.35
N ARG A 583 0.72 18.53 24.59
CA ARG A 583 1.36 19.66 25.24
C ARG A 583 1.67 19.26 26.67
N GLU A 584 2.93 18.89 26.94
CA GLU A 584 3.39 18.75 28.33
C GLU A 584 3.10 20.05 29.08
N GLU A 585 2.62 19.95 30.31
CA GLU A 585 2.26 21.10 31.14
C GLU A 585 3.52 21.74 31.77
N GLY A 586 4.45 22.14 30.90
CA GLY A 586 5.69 22.84 31.20
C GLY A 586 6.01 23.78 30.04
N GLY A 587 5.71 25.07 30.20
CA GLY A 587 5.72 26.06 29.12
C GLY A 587 7.10 26.50 28.63
N GLY A 588 7.87 25.59 28.03
CA GLY A 588 9.18 25.85 27.42
C GLY A 588 9.25 25.41 25.95
N GLU A 589 9.85 26.24 25.10
CA GLU A 589 10.27 25.83 23.76
C GLU A 589 11.48 24.88 23.88
N TRP A 590 11.38 23.66 23.33
CA TRP A 590 12.47 22.67 23.38
C TRP A 590 13.75 23.22 22.75
N ARG A 591 14.89 23.00 23.41
CA ARG A 591 16.21 23.44 22.96
C ARG A 591 17.24 22.32 23.21
N PRO A 592 18.18 22.07 22.29
CA PRO A 592 19.18 21.01 22.43
C PRO A 592 20.20 21.34 23.53
N SER A 593 20.26 20.50 24.57
CA SER A 593 21.29 20.58 25.61
C SER A 593 22.50 19.69 25.29
N ALA A 594 23.64 19.99 25.93
CA ALA A 594 24.84 19.14 25.84
C ALA A 594 24.57 17.71 26.36
N GLU A 595 23.78 17.60 27.43
CA GLU A 595 23.33 16.33 28.01
C GLU A 595 22.45 15.53 27.05
N TRP A 596 21.51 16.21 26.36
CA TRP A 596 20.69 15.57 25.33
C TRP A 596 21.55 15.02 24.19
N VAL A 597 22.51 15.79 23.66
CA VAL A 597 23.45 15.29 22.63
C VAL A 597 24.27 14.10 23.16
N ALA A 598 24.78 14.18 24.39
CA ALA A 598 25.54 13.11 25.01
C ALA A 598 24.71 11.82 25.22
N SER A 599 23.40 11.95 25.46
CA SER A 599 22.49 10.82 25.72
C SER A 599 22.32 9.86 24.53
N TRP A 600 22.57 10.32 23.30
CA TRP A 600 22.45 9.51 22.08
C TRP A 600 23.72 9.43 21.23
N ARG A 601 24.60 10.45 21.24
CA ARG A 601 25.82 10.46 20.41
C ARG A 601 26.71 9.22 20.63
N SER A 602 26.85 8.79 21.88
CA SER A 602 27.63 7.61 22.27
C SER A 602 27.03 6.27 21.83
N LYS A 603 25.73 6.26 21.46
CA LYS A 603 24.98 5.07 21.03
C LYS A 603 24.94 4.89 19.51
N LEU A 604 25.40 5.89 18.73
CA LEU A 604 25.42 5.82 17.27
C LEU A 604 26.17 4.55 16.80
N PRO A 605 25.57 3.67 15.98
CA PRO A 605 26.14 2.36 15.65
C PRO A 605 27.23 2.48 14.57
N LEU A 606 28.28 3.25 14.84
CA LEU A 606 29.38 3.55 13.92
C LEU A 606 30.46 2.47 13.87
N GLN A 607 30.50 1.54 14.84
CA GLN A 607 31.63 0.62 15.04
C GLN A 607 31.97 -0.21 13.79
N THR A 608 30.97 -0.79 13.13
CA THR A 608 31.16 -1.63 11.93
C THR A 608 31.67 -0.82 10.74
N ILE A 609 31.10 0.37 10.48
CA ILE A 609 31.54 1.24 9.37
C ILE A 609 32.93 1.83 9.63
N MET A 610 33.22 2.23 10.87
CA MET A 610 34.55 2.71 11.24
C MET A 610 35.61 1.60 11.12
N ARG A 611 35.25 0.35 11.46
CA ARG A 611 36.12 -0.82 11.27
C ARG A 611 36.33 -1.17 9.80
N LEU A 612 35.27 -1.11 8.99
CA LEU A 612 35.32 -1.23 7.52
C LEU A 612 36.31 -0.23 6.92
N LEU A 613 36.19 1.05 7.29
CA LEU A 613 37.05 2.13 6.81
C LEU A 613 38.52 1.94 7.23
N GLN A 614 38.78 1.59 8.50
CA GLN A 614 40.14 1.28 9.00
C GLN A 614 40.84 0.17 8.20
N VAL A 615 40.08 -0.82 7.73
CA VAL A 615 40.62 -1.98 7.01
C VAL A 615 40.78 -1.69 5.51
N LEU A 616 39.74 -1.13 4.86
CA LEU A 616 39.71 -1.01 3.40
C LEU A 616 40.35 0.27 2.85
N VAL A 617 40.29 1.40 3.57
CA VAL A 617 40.83 2.67 3.06
C VAL A 617 42.34 2.55 2.77
N PRO A 618 43.20 2.03 3.69
CA PRO A 618 44.62 1.88 3.40
C PRO A 618 44.91 0.85 2.30
N GLN A 619 44.05 -0.17 2.12
CA GLN A 619 44.20 -1.16 1.06
C GLN A 619 43.89 -0.57 -0.31
N VAL A 620 42.79 0.18 -0.44
CA VAL A 620 42.42 0.87 -1.68
C VAL A 620 43.44 1.96 -2.02
N GLU A 621 43.83 2.80 -1.05
CA GLU A 621 44.84 3.85 -1.25
C GLU A 621 46.18 3.25 -1.69
N LYS A 622 46.65 2.17 -1.05
CA LYS A 622 47.85 1.43 -1.49
C LYS A 622 47.68 0.85 -2.90
N ILE A 623 46.55 0.23 -3.22
CA ILE A 623 46.32 -0.39 -4.54
C ILE A 623 46.29 0.66 -5.66
N CYS A 624 45.76 1.85 -5.41
CA CYS A 624 45.81 2.96 -6.37
C CYS A 624 47.25 3.46 -6.59
N ILE A 625 48.09 3.50 -5.55
CA ILE A 625 49.51 3.89 -5.64
C ILE A 625 50.34 2.80 -6.34
N ASP A 626 50.33 1.57 -5.85
CA ASP A 626 51.17 0.44 -6.31
C ASP A 626 50.95 0.09 -7.79
N LYS A 627 49.75 0.34 -8.32
CA LYS A 627 49.36 0.00 -9.70
C LYS A 627 49.00 1.22 -10.57
N GLY A 628 49.05 2.44 -10.03
CA GLY A 628 48.66 3.67 -10.75
C GLY A 628 47.18 3.73 -11.14
N LEU A 629 46.30 3.02 -10.44
CA LEU A 629 44.89 2.89 -10.82
C LEU A 629 44.14 4.20 -10.58
N THR A 630 43.41 4.63 -11.61
CA THR A 630 42.52 5.80 -11.56
C THR A 630 41.07 5.46 -11.94
N ASP A 631 40.80 4.23 -12.40
CA ASP A 631 39.47 3.77 -12.79
C ASP A 631 38.66 3.23 -11.60
N GLU A 632 37.44 3.75 -11.47
CA GLU A 632 36.42 3.28 -10.53
C GLU A 632 36.07 1.80 -10.75
N SER A 633 36.09 1.30 -12.00
CA SER A 633 35.75 -0.10 -12.31
C SER A 633 36.77 -1.09 -11.72
N GLU A 634 38.04 -0.71 -11.60
CA GLU A 634 39.09 -1.57 -11.06
C GLU A 634 39.07 -1.62 -9.53
N ILE A 635 38.73 -0.51 -8.87
CA ILE A 635 38.49 -0.48 -7.42
C ILE A 635 37.25 -1.30 -7.06
N LEU A 636 36.17 -1.20 -7.85
CA LEU A 636 34.98 -2.03 -7.67
C LEU A 636 35.28 -3.53 -7.85
N ARG A 637 36.06 -3.92 -8.87
CA ARG A 637 36.53 -5.31 -9.02
C ARG A 637 37.35 -5.77 -7.82
N PHE A 638 38.23 -4.94 -7.26
CA PHE A 638 38.98 -5.30 -6.05
C PHE A 638 38.03 -5.55 -4.85
N LEU A 639 37.06 -4.66 -4.63
CA LEU A 639 36.10 -4.80 -3.54
C LEU A 639 35.21 -6.04 -3.67
N GLN A 640 34.85 -6.43 -4.90
CA GLN A 640 34.08 -7.66 -5.20
C GLN A 640 34.84 -8.96 -4.91
N HIS A 641 36.18 -8.94 -4.91
CA HIS A 641 37.01 -10.10 -4.57
C HIS A 641 37.57 -10.02 -3.14
N GLY A 642 37.27 -8.94 -2.40
CA GLY A 642 37.66 -8.76 -1.01
C GLY A 642 36.79 -9.56 -0.06
N THR A 643 37.30 -9.87 1.13
CA THR A 643 36.52 -10.45 2.22
C THR A 643 36.79 -9.75 3.54
N LEU A 644 35.75 -9.66 4.37
CA LEU A 644 35.79 -9.04 5.70
C LEU A 644 35.46 -10.03 6.83
N VAL A 645 35.37 -11.33 6.51
CA VAL A 645 35.15 -12.40 7.49
C VAL A 645 36.26 -12.36 8.55
N GLY A 646 35.87 -12.24 9.82
CA GLY A 646 36.79 -12.11 10.96
C GLY A 646 37.41 -10.71 11.17
N LEU A 647 37.13 -9.73 10.29
CA LEU A 647 37.67 -8.36 10.42
C LEU A 647 36.67 -7.36 11.01
N LEU A 648 35.36 -7.61 10.82
CA LEU A 648 34.25 -6.81 11.36
C LEU A 648 33.78 -7.31 12.74
N PRO A 649 33.03 -6.49 13.50
CA PRO A 649 32.29 -6.97 14.68
C PRO A 649 31.26 -8.05 14.32
N VAL A 650 30.90 -8.88 15.30
CA VAL A 650 29.82 -9.88 15.18
C VAL A 650 28.54 -9.21 14.67
N PRO A 651 27.81 -9.81 13.70
CA PRO A 651 26.53 -9.27 13.24
C PRO A 651 25.52 -9.12 14.37
N HIS A 652 24.88 -7.95 14.45
CA HIS A 652 23.75 -7.77 15.37
C HIS A 652 22.53 -8.52 14.84
N PRO A 653 21.62 -9.04 15.69
CA PRO A 653 20.39 -9.65 15.24
C PRO A 653 19.60 -8.76 14.28
N ILE A 654 18.94 -9.36 13.30
CA ILE A 654 18.06 -8.65 12.36
C ILE A 654 16.80 -8.19 13.12
N LEU A 655 16.63 -6.88 13.26
CA LEU A 655 15.45 -6.27 13.89
C LEU A 655 14.45 -5.85 12.81
N ILE A 656 13.26 -6.47 12.81
CA ILE A 656 12.17 -6.12 11.89
C ILE A 656 11.09 -5.35 12.64
N ARG A 657 10.88 -4.09 12.27
CA ARG A 657 9.91 -3.16 12.84
C ARG A 657 8.59 -3.29 12.07
N LYS A 658 7.66 -4.09 12.58
CA LYS A 658 6.32 -4.25 11.97
C LYS A 658 5.43 -3.06 12.27
N TYR A 659 4.49 -2.76 11.36
CA TYR A 659 3.41 -1.81 11.61
C TYR A 659 2.59 -2.20 12.86
N GLN A 660 2.18 -1.21 13.64
CA GLN A 660 1.28 -1.37 14.78
C GLN A 660 0.05 -0.45 14.59
N ALA A 661 -1.13 -1.07 14.57
CA ALA A 661 -2.39 -0.34 14.53
C ALA A 661 -2.56 0.50 15.81
N ASN A 662 -3.10 1.69 15.65
CA ASN A 662 -3.35 2.63 16.75
C ASN A 662 -4.54 3.54 16.41
N ALA A 663 -5.24 4.04 17.43
CA ALA A 663 -6.46 4.82 17.26
C ALA A 663 -6.25 6.11 16.42
N GLY A 664 -5.06 6.73 16.51
CA GLY A 664 -4.72 7.91 15.71
C GLY A 664 -4.67 7.62 14.22
N THR A 665 -4.01 6.51 13.83
CA THR A 665 -3.98 6.06 12.42
C THR A 665 -5.36 5.62 11.93
N ALA A 666 -6.18 4.98 12.78
CA ALA A 666 -7.55 4.61 12.42
C ALA A 666 -8.45 5.85 12.17
N ALA A 667 -8.44 6.82 13.09
CA ALA A 667 -9.18 8.08 12.95
C ALA A 667 -8.73 8.88 11.70
N TRP A 668 -7.42 8.94 11.46
CA TRP A 668 -6.84 9.53 10.26
C TRP A 668 -7.31 8.80 8.99
N PHE A 669 -7.29 7.46 8.98
CA PHE A 669 -7.68 6.64 7.83
C PHE A 669 -9.15 6.86 7.47
N ARG A 670 -10.04 6.86 8.47
CA ARG A 670 -11.47 7.14 8.29
C ARG A 670 -11.73 8.54 7.73
N THR A 671 -10.98 9.53 8.20
CA THR A 671 -11.05 10.93 7.71
C THR A 671 -10.58 11.04 6.26
N TYR A 672 -9.44 10.43 5.93
CA TYR A 672 -8.91 10.36 4.56
C TYR A 672 -9.88 9.64 3.61
N LEU A 673 -10.44 8.52 4.05
CA LEU A 673 -11.37 7.69 3.29
C LEU A 673 -12.60 8.48 2.86
N TRP A 674 -13.32 9.08 3.82
CA TRP A 674 -14.49 9.90 3.50
C TRP A 674 -14.14 11.14 2.67
N GLY A 675 -12.96 11.75 2.87
CA GLY A 675 -12.48 12.84 2.02
C GLY A 675 -12.29 12.43 0.55
N VAL A 676 -11.72 11.25 0.28
CA VAL A 676 -11.60 10.71 -1.08
C VAL A 676 -12.99 10.44 -1.68
N ILE A 677 -13.87 9.79 -0.92
CA ILE A 677 -15.21 9.42 -1.38
C ILE A 677 -16.05 10.65 -1.69
N TYR A 678 -15.99 11.70 -0.87
CA TYR A 678 -16.69 12.96 -1.11
C TYR A 678 -16.22 13.62 -2.42
N ILE A 679 -14.91 13.78 -2.60
CA ILE A 679 -14.31 14.38 -3.82
C ILE A 679 -14.67 13.59 -5.08
N ARG A 680 -14.92 12.28 -4.97
CA ARG A 680 -15.26 11.39 -6.08
C ARG A 680 -16.74 11.35 -6.44
N ASN A 681 -17.63 11.91 -5.62
CA ASN A 681 -19.08 11.97 -5.86
C ASN A 681 -19.60 13.42 -5.82
N VAL A 682 -18.92 14.31 -6.54
CA VAL A 682 -19.32 15.72 -6.77
C VAL A 682 -20.15 15.86 -8.05
N ASP A 683 -20.01 14.95 -9.01
CA ASP A 683 -20.78 14.92 -10.26
C ASP A 683 -21.16 13.46 -10.63
N PRO A 684 -22.44 13.06 -10.53
CA PRO A 684 -23.52 13.78 -9.86
C PRO A 684 -23.25 13.89 -8.34
N PRO A 685 -23.65 14.99 -7.68
CA PRO A 685 -23.41 15.20 -6.26
C PRO A 685 -24.30 14.29 -5.39
N ILE A 686 -23.69 13.46 -4.54
CA ILE A 686 -24.43 12.71 -3.50
C ILE A 686 -24.82 13.62 -2.34
N TRP A 687 -23.93 14.56 -1.97
CA TRP A 687 -24.08 15.45 -0.82
C TRP A 687 -24.52 16.86 -1.22
N TYR A 688 -25.67 16.95 -1.89
CA TYR A 688 -26.29 18.22 -2.30
C TYR A 688 -27.00 18.94 -1.12
N ASP A 689 -26.97 20.28 -1.12
CA ASP A 689 -27.51 21.17 -0.06
C ASP A 689 -27.08 20.81 1.39
N THR A 690 -25.90 20.22 1.55
CA THR A 690 -25.26 19.95 2.86
C THR A 690 -24.37 21.12 3.30
N ASP A 691 -24.20 21.28 4.62
CA ASP A 691 -23.29 22.26 5.23
C ASP A 691 -21.80 21.85 5.13
N VAL A 692 -21.53 20.63 4.63
CA VAL A 692 -20.20 20.05 4.38
C VAL A 692 -19.45 20.86 3.31
N LYS A 693 -18.53 21.72 3.75
CA LYS A 693 -17.77 22.63 2.86
C LYS A 693 -16.31 22.20 2.74
N LEU A 694 -15.95 21.59 1.61
CA LEU A 694 -14.55 21.54 1.17
C LEU A 694 -14.15 22.93 0.64
N PHE A 695 -13.01 23.43 1.12
CA PHE A 695 -12.43 24.68 0.64
C PHE A 695 -11.36 24.41 -0.43
N GLU A 696 -11.48 25.06 -1.58
CA GLU A 696 -10.40 25.05 -2.57
C GLU A 696 -9.18 25.80 -2.01
N ILE A 697 -8.05 25.10 -1.87
CA ILE A 697 -6.76 25.73 -1.65
C ILE A 697 -6.28 26.26 -3.01
N GLN A 698 -6.57 27.53 -3.30
CA GLN A 698 -6.03 28.20 -4.49
C GLN A 698 -4.50 28.07 -4.51
N ARG A 699 -3.98 27.58 -5.64
CA ARG A 699 -2.54 27.53 -5.90
C ARG A 699 -2.04 28.92 -6.29
N VAL A 700 -1.41 29.58 -5.33
CA VAL A 700 -0.64 30.84 -5.51
C VAL A 700 0.78 30.50 -5.99
#